data_AF-A0A6N6KI64-F1
#
_entry.id   AF-A0A6N6KI64-F1
#
_cell.length_a   1.000
_cell.length_b   1.000
_cell.length_c   1.000
_cell.angle_alpha   90.00
_cell.angle_beta   90.00
_cell.angle_gamma   90.00
#
_symmetry.space_group_name_H-M   'P 1'
#
loop_
_entity.id
_entity.type
_entity.pdbx_description
1 polymer ?
#
loop_
_entity_poly.entity_id
_entity_poly.type
_entity_poly.pdbx_seq_one_letter_code
_entity_poly.pdbx_strand_id
1 'polypeptide(L)'
;MKKVVLLFLTILIVSLEAEAQKVLTGSALFGDIRARQIGPAVMSGRVTSLAVVPGEAEIIYVGTAGGGVWKTVSGGPGLRPVFDDHTMSIGKITIDPSHPDTVWVGTGETWTRNSVSVGTGLYRSTNGGSSWDLMGFEDSERIADIVVHPENSNIIYVAVLGHLWDANEERGVYKTTDGGTTWTRILYIDENTGATDLDIDPENPDILYAAMWSFRRQPWTFDSGFTGGSGLFKSTDGGANWENIHNGLPDEKLGRMAIAVAPSNGDVIYLSVECKSLDKKGLYLSTDQGGSWEKVSNDFNTTVRPFYFSNMIVDPHNDSIVMKSGYQAIISEDRGERFRSIDFSVHSDIHDIWIDPANTKHVLVATDGGVYESVDRGRTFKMWMNLPVSQFYHVSVDDDIPFNVYGGLQDNGSWFGPSRKAGGIGNADWKNTFGGDGFYSFRHPVDKNIIFSEYQGGNLVRYSQKSGRAKNIQPFTKEGEEKYRFNWNAPIHISPNNPNRMYFGSQYLFVTEDMGDSWKRISPDLTTDDPEKQKQHLSGGLSIDNSTAENHCTIYTIAESKKDENIIWAGTDDGNLQVTDNGGNSWTNVSINVPDLPANTWVTFIETSSYDAKTAYVTFDDHRRGNIETYIYKTTDLGQTWTSLATDDIEGYALSVREDLVKQNLLFLGTEFGLYVSIDGGENWARFKNNMPKAAVRDMVIHPRDHALVMGTHGRGI
;
A
#
# COMPACT_ATOMS: atom_id res chain seq x y z
N MET A 1 68.78 16.40 50.55
CA MET A 1 67.54 17.20 50.66
C MET A 1 66.91 17.35 49.29
N LYS A 2 65.64 16.93 49.17
CA LYS A 2 64.60 17.30 48.18
C LYS A 2 64.80 17.02 46.67
N LYS A 3 64.04 16.00 46.25
CA LYS A 3 63.29 15.73 44.99
C LYS A 3 63.23 16.87 43.94
N VAL A 4 63.26 16.50 42.64
CA VAL A 4 62.21 16.67 41.59
C VAL A 4 62.79 16.12 40.26
N VAL A 5 62.35 14.94 39.80
CA VAL A 5 61.58 14.65 38.56
C VAL A 5 62.21 15.16 37.26
N LEU A 6 62.69 14.23 36.41
CA LEU A 6 62.45 14.28 34.96
C LEU A 6 62.33 12.86 34.41
N LEU A 7 61.18 12.61 33.79
CA LEU A 7 60.66 11.33 33.32
C LEU A 7 61.22 11.01 31.93
N PHE A 8 61.49 9.73 31.70
CA PHE A 8 61.90 9.15 30.41
C PHE A 8 60.92 9.46 29.28
N LEU A 9 61.44 9.97 28.16
CA LEU A 9 60.73 10.09 26.89
C LEU A 9 60.97 8.80 26.09
N THR A 10 60.13 7.79 26.31
CA THR A 10 60.08 6.61 25.45
C THR A 10 59.00 6.87 24.40
N ILE A 11 59.43 7.19 23.18
CA ILE A 11 58.56 7.35 22.01
C ILE A 11 57.98 5.96 21.67
N LEU A 12 56.74 5.71 22.11
CA LEU A 12 55.91 4.64 21.59
C LEU A 12 55.26 5.19 20.31
N ILE A 13 55.80 4.82 19.14
CA ILE A 13 55.06 4.95 17.88
C ILE A 13 54.02 3.83 17.91
N VAL A 14 52.83 4.16 18.43
CA VAL A 14 51.61 3.41 18.12
C VAL A 14 51.23 3.85 16.72
N SER A 15 51.53 3.02 15.73
CA SER A 15 50.89 3.09 14.42
C SER A 15 49.40 2.83 14.64
N LEU A 16 48.64 3.91 14.85
CA LEU A 16 47.21 3.95 14.58
C LEU A 16 47.06 3.76 13.07
N GLU A 17 46.98 2.52 12.63
CA GLU A 17 46.27 2.21 11.39
C GLU A 17 44.82 2.61 11.64
N ALA A 18 44.47 3.84 11.24
CA ALA A 18 43.10 4.14 10.91
C ALA A 18 42.77 3.25 9.71
N GLU A 19 42.20 2.07 9.96
CA GLU A 19 41.37 1.41 8.97
C GLU A 19 40.26 2.40 8.65
N ALA A 20 40.45 3.15 7.56
CA ALA A 20 39.34 3.82 6.91
C ALA A 20 38.39 2.70 6.50
N GLN A 21 37.34 2.48 7.30
CA GLN A 21 36.24 1.60 6.96
C GLN A 21 35.78 2.04 5.58
N LYS A 22 36.06 1.20 4.58
CA LYS A 22 35.78 1.51 3.19
C LYS A 22 34.27 1.46 3.06
N VAL A 23 33.60 2.59 3.25
CA VAL A 23 32.15 2.70 3.03
C VAL A 23 31.91 2.33 1.57
N LEU A 24 31.43 1.11 1.35
CA LEU A 24 31.15 0.58 0.04
C LEU A 24 29.88 1.25 -0.47
N THR A 25 30.04 2.34 -1.22
CA THR A 25 28.93 2.96 -1.95
C THR A 25 28.30 1.94 -2.91
N GLY A 26 26.97 1.94 -3.07
CA GLY A 26 26.25 0.95 -3.88
C GLY A 26 26.79 0.75 -5.31
N SER A 27 27.26 1.81 -5.99
CA SER A 27 27.87 1.68 -7.33
C SER A 27 29.15 0.85 -7.35
N ALA A 28 29.95 0.90 -6.28
CA ALA A 28 31.14 0.08 -6.12
C ALA A 28 30.82 -1.38 -5.79
N LEU A 29 29.64 -1.64 -5.19
CA LEU A 29 29.20 -2.96 -4.76
C LEU A 29 28.53 -3.75 -5.91
N PHE A 30 27.69 -3.09 -6.71
CA PHE A 30 26.80 -3.78 -7.66
C PHE A 30 27.28 -3.78 -9.12
N GLY A 31 28.16 -2.84 -9.50
CA GLY A 31 28.62 -2.68 -10.88
C GLY A 31 27.47 -2.58 -11.89
N ASP A 32 27.51 -3.44 -12.91
CA ASP A 32 26.54 -3.47 -14.01
C ASP A 32 25.32 -4.37 -13.77
N ILE A 33 25.20 -5.00 -12.59
CA ILE A 33 23.99 -5.76 -12.24
C ILE A 33 22.80 -4.81 -12.23
N ARG A 34 21.68 -5.20 -12.84
CA ARG A 34 20.44 -4.41 -12.94
C ARG A 34 19.25 -5.29 -12.61
N ALA A 35 18.28 -4.76 -11.88
CA ALA A 35 16.98 -5.39 -11.78
C ALA A 35 16.30 -5.40 -13.15
N ARG A 36 15.54 -6.45 -13.45
CA ARG A 36 14.80 -6.58 -14.70
C ARG A 36 13.35 -6.88 -14.37
N GLN A 37 12.49 -5.93 -14.72
CA GLN A 37 11.05 -6.07 -14.59
C GLN A 37 10.52 -7.14 -15.57
N ILE A 38 9.72 -8.08 -15.07
CA ILE A 38 9.15 -9.19 -15.86
C ILE A 38 7.62 -9.17 -15.96
N GLY A 39 6.97 -8.18 -15.32
CA GLY A 39 5.53 -7.99 -15.36
C GLY A 39 4.81 -8.47 -14.10
N PRO A 40 3.51 -8.79 -14.19
CA PRO A 40 2.66 -8.62 -15.38
C PRO A 40 2.26 -7.15 -15.59
N ALA A 41 1.82 -6.80 -16.80
CA ALA A 41 1.08 -5.56 -17.07
C ALA A 41 -0.38 -5.81 -17.47
N VAL A 42 -0.78 -7.09 -17.57
CA VAL A 42 -2.07 -7.52 -18.13
C VAL A 42 -3.26 -7.15 -17.25
N MET A 43 -3.11 -7.25 -15.93
CA MET A 43 -4.11 -6.83 -14.94
C MET A 43 -3.74 -5.50 -14.27
N SER A 44 -2.56 -4.93 -14.55
CA SER A 44 -2.07 -3.69 -13.93
C SER A 44 -2.07 -3.78 -12.39
N GLY A 45 -2.43 -2.71 -11.70
CA GLY A 45 -2.60 -2.56 -10.26
C GLY A 45 -3.25 -1.20 -9.93
N ARG A 46 -3.34 -0.86 -8.65
CA ARG A 46 -4.13 0.28 -8.18
C ARG A 46 -3.63 1.65 -8.65
N VAL A 47 -4.53 2.40 -9.27
CA VAL A 47 -4.36 3.79 -9.72
C VAL A 47 -5.21 4.71 -8.85
N THR A 48 -4.62 5.78 -8.34
CA THR A 48 -5.23 6.69 -7.36
C THR A 48 -5.58 8.05 -7.93
N SER A 49 -4.88 8.48 -9.00
CA SER A 49 -5.08 9.81 -9.59
C SER A 49 -4.78 9.84 -11.08
N LEU A 50 -5.59 10.59 -11.83
CA LEU A 50 -5.43 10.90 -13.24
C LEU A 50 -5.35 12.42 -13.43
N ALA A 51 -4.34 12.89 -14.16
CA ALA A 51 -4.27 14.29 -14.58
C ALA A 51 -4.00 14.36 -16.09
N VAL A 52 -4.87 15.05 -16.81
CA VAL A 52 -4.80 15.19 -18.28
C VAL A 52 -4.52 16.65 -18.63
N VAL A 53 -3.58 16.88 -19.54
CA VAL A 53 -3.21 18.24 -19.96
C VAL A 53 -4.40 18.93 -20.63
N PRO A 54 -4.81 20.12 -20.18
CA PRO A 54 -5.91 20.86 -20.81
C PRO A 54 -5.64 21.12 -22.29
N GLY A 55 -6.57 20.71 -23.16
CA GLY A 55 -6.46 20.88 -24.61
C GLY A 55 -5.60 19.84 -25.34
N GLU A 56 -4.86 18.98 -24.62
CA GLU A 56 -4.00 17.92 -25.16
C GLU A 56 -4.32 16.60 -24.45
N ALA A 57 -5.51 16.04 -24.74
CA ALA A 57 -6.04 14.84 -24.08
C ALA A 57 -5.17 13.57 -24.26
N GLU A 58 -4.17 13.60 -25.15
CA GLU A 58 -3.17 12.56 -25.32
C GLU A 58 -2.05 12.59 -24.27
N ILE A 59 -1.84 13.73 -23.58
CA ILE A 59 -0.83 13.88 -22.53
C ILE A 59 -1.47 13.67 -21.16
N ILE A 60 -1.14 12.52 -20.56
CA ILE A 60 -1.81 12.03 -19.35
C ILE A 60 -0.74 11.59 -18.35
N TYR A 61 -0.92 12.02 -17.10
CA TYR A 61 -0.19 11.54 -15.93
C TYR A 61 -1.08 10.59 -15.13
N VAL A 62 -0.50 9.48 -14.70
CA VAL A 62 -1.17 8.42 -13.95
C VAL A 62 -0.42 8.24 -12.63
N GLY A 63 -1.08 8.58 -11.52
CA GLY A 63 -0.60 8.37 -10.16
C GLY A 63 -1.09 7.04 -9.63
N THR A 64 -0.19 6.25 -9.06
CA THR A 64 -0.50 4.89 -8.59
C THR A 64 -0.28 4.75 -7.09
N ALA A 65 -0.94 3.77 -6.47
CA ALA A 65 -0.89 3.56 -5.02
C ALA A 65 0.51 3.14 -4.49
N GLY A 66 1.35 2.56 -5.35
CA GLY A 66 2.69 2.09 -4.96
C GLY A 66 3.66 1.92 -6.13
N GLY A 67 3.34 2.47 -7.30
CA GLY A 67 4.12 2.35 -8.54
C GLY A 67 4.62 3.68 -9.11
N GLY A 68 4.50 4.77 -8.36
CA GLY A 68 4.92 6.12 -8.74
C GLY A 68 4.00 6.79 -9.77
N VAL A 69 4.54 7.80 -10.45
CA VAL A 69 3.86 8.57 -11.50
C VAL A 69 4.34 8.11 -12.88
N TRP A 70 3.38 7.89 -13.77
CA TRP A 70 3.59 7.52 -15.16
C TRP A 70 3.06 8.58 -16.10
N LYS A 71 3.69 8.75 -17.25
CA LYS A 71 3.27 9.69 -18.29
C LYS A 71 3.12 9.00 -19.64
N THR A 72 2.08 9.36 -20.37
CA THR A 72 1.94 9.10 -21.81
C THR A 72 1.75 10.43 -22.55
N VAL A 73 2.13 10.47 -23.81
CA VAL A 73 1.93 11.62 -24.74
C VAL A 73 1.19 11.16 -26.01
N SER A 74 0.51 10.02 -25.93
CA SER A 74 -0.17 9.38 -27.06
C SER A 74 -1.51 8.75 -26.67
N GLY A 75 -2.11 9.14 -25.54
CA GLY A 75 -3.42 8.64 -25.12
C GLY A 75 -3.42 7.18 -24.66
N GLY A 76 -2.42 6.77 -23.87
CA GLY A 76 -2.38 5.45 -23.21
C GLY A 76 -1.20 4.54 -23.63
N PRO A 77 -0.90 4.37 -24.92
CA PRO A 77 0.33 3.69 -25.35
C PRO A 77 1.59 4.38 -24.82
N GLY A 78 2.66 3.62 -24.62
CA GLY A 78 3.98 4.17 -24.31
C GLY A 78 4.10 4.87 -22.95
N LEU A 79 3.30 4.46 -21.95
CA LEU A 79 3.46 4.89 -20.56
C LEU A 79 4.91 4.70 -20.07
N ARG A 80 5.48 5.76 -19.52
CA ARG A 80 6.85 5.77 -18.94
C ARG A 80 6.80 6.28 -17.51
N PRO A 81 7.58 5.68 -16.59
CA PRO A 81 7.70 6.23 -15.25
C PRO A 81 8.45 7.55 -15.32
N VAL A 82 8.01 8.54 -14.55
CA VAL A 82 8.62 9.88 -14.48
C VAL A 82 9.00 10.27 -13.05
N PHE A 83 8.88 9.35 -12.08
CA PHE A 83 9.02 9.62 -10.64
C PHE A 83 9.81 8.55 -9.87
N ASP A 84 10.54 7.67 -10.57
CA ASP A 84 11.18 6.45 -10.01
C ASP A 84 12.23 6.74 -8.91
N ASP A 85 12.76 7.97 -8.82
CA ASP A 85 13.74 8.39 -7.81
C ASP A 85 13.11 8.79 -6.46
N HIS A 86 11.78 8.96 -6.40
CA HIS A 86 11.02 9.43 -5.23
C HIS A 86 10.13 8.33 -4.64
N THR A 87 9.32 8.62 -3.60
CA THR A 87 8.38 7.63 -3.05
C THR A 87 7.35 7.20 -4.11
N MET A 88 6.90 5.95 -4.03
CA MET A 88 6.02 5.36 -5.05
C MET A 88 4.52 5.49 -4.72
N SER A 89 4.17 5.89 -3.51
CA SER A 89 2.78 6.11 -3.09
C SER A 89 2.30 7.49 -3.52
N ILE A 90 1.28 7.56 -4.37
CA ILE A 90 0.75 8.82 -4.92
C ILE A 90 -0.68 9.07 -4.42
N GLY A 91 -0.92 10.27 -3.88
CA GLY A 91 -2.23 10.73 -3.43
C GLY A 91 -2.98 11.52 -4.51
N LYS A 92 -2.35 12.58 -5.05
CA LYS A 92 -2.95 13.48 -6.05
C LYS A 92 -1.92 13.95 -7.06
N ILE A 93 -2.32 14.05 -8.33
CA ILE A 93 -1.58 14.78 -9.36
C ILE A 93 -2.44 15.95 -9.83
N THR A 94 -1.86 17.14 -9.89
CA THR A 94 -2.52 18.34 -10.43
C THR A 94 -1.61 19.02 -11.44
N ILE A 95 -2.17 19.38 -12.60
CA ILE A 95 -1.48 20.17 -13.62
C ILE A 95 -1.88 21.63 -13.43
N ASP A 96 -0.91 22.53 -13.51
CA ASP A 96 -1.20 23.96 -13.54
C ASP A 96 -1.97 24.31 -14.83
N PRO A 97 -3.19 24.85 -14.73
CA PRO A 97 -4.04 25.10 -15.91
C PRO A 97 -3.47 26.18 -16.83
N SER A 98 -2.65 27.09 -16.31
CA SER A 98 -2.01 28.17 -17.07
C SER A 98 -0.62 27.78 -17.61
N HIS A 99 0.03 26.80 -16.99
CA HIS A 99 1.38 26.34 -17.35
C HIS A 99 1.46 24.81 -17.33
N PRO A 100 1.01 24.10 -18.38
CA PRO A 100 0.87 22.64 -18.34
C PRO A 100 2.17 21.82 -18.17
N ASP A 101 3.34 22.44 -18.35
CA ASP A 101 4.64 21.86 -17.99
C ASP A 101 4.89 21.84 -16.47
N THR A 102 4.13 22.62 -15.71
CA THR A 102 4.13 22.63 -14.25
C THR A 102 3.15 21.59 -13.72
N VAL A 103 3.69 20.58 -13.04
CA VAL A 103 2.92 19.45 -12.49
C VAL A 103 3.24 19.32 -11.01
N TRP A 104 2.22 19.19 -10.19
CA TRP A 104 2.31 18.95 -8.76
C TRP A 104 1.92 17.52 -8.43
N VAL A 105 2.68 16.88 -7.55
CA VAL A 105 2.45 15.51 -7.09
C VAL A 105 2.44 15.50 -5.58
N GLY A 106 1.27 15.27 -5.02
CA GLY A 106 1.09 14.97 -3.60
C GLY A 106 1.28 13.48 -3.39
N THR A 107 2.21 13.10 -2.52
CA THR A 107 2.50 11.69 -2.25
C THR A 107 1.65 11.15 -1.10
N GLY A 108 1.49 9.81 -1.07
CA GLY A 108 0.70 9.09 -0.08
C GLY A 108 -0.75 8.84 -0.50
N GLU A 109 -1.11 7.59 -0.77
CA GLU A 109 -2.48 7.15 -1.06
C GLU A 109 -3.46 7.55 0.06
N THR A 110 -4.57 8.18 -0.33
CA THR A 110 -5.55 8.79 0.58
C THR A 110 -6.79 7.94 0.84
N TRP A 111 -6.87 6.78 0.18
CA TRP A 111 -7.88 5.74 0.40
C TRP A 111 -7.41 4.81 1.52
N THR A 112 -7.54 5.27 2.77
CA THR A 112 -6.84 4.82 3.99
C THR A 112 -7.11 3.37 4.44
N ARG A 113 -6.75 2.42 3.58
CA ARG A 113 -6.79 0.99 3.84
C ARG A 113 -5.57 0.51 4.63
N ASN A 114 -5.57 -0.72 5.16
CA ASN A 114 -4.43 -1.29 5.90
C ASN A 114 -3.23 -1.65 5.02
N SER A 115 -3.42 -1.69 3.71
CA SER A 115 -2.40 -2.08 2.73
C SER A 115 -1.71 -0.90 2.04
N VAL A 116 -2.11 0.34 2.35
CA VAL A 116 -1.59 1.57 1.73
C VAL A 116 -0.16 1.87 2.14
N SER A 117 0.57 2.54 1.25
CA SER A 117 1.95 2.98 1.44
C SER A 117 2.02 4.46 1.87
N VAL A 118 3.12 4.89 2.48
CA VAL A 118 3.31 6.26 2.98
C VAL A 118 3.89 7.21 1.93
N GLY A 119 3.43 8.47 1.97
CA GLY A 119 3.99 9.59 1.22
C GLY A 119 5.19 10.23 1.92
N THR A 120 5.85 11.14 1.22
CA THR A 120 7.05 11.89 1.66
C THR A 120 6.92 13.39 1.33
N GLY A 121 5.71 13.89 1.12
CA GLY A 121 5.41 15.29 0.86
C GLY A 121 4.98 15.64 -0.56
N LEU A 122 5.08 16.93 -0.87
CA LEU A 122 4.62 17.56 -2.10
C LEU A 122 5.80 17.78 -3.05
N TYR A 123 5.64 17.39 -4.30
CA TYR A 123 6.67 17.57 -5.33
C TYR A 123 6.15 18.42 -6.48
N ARG A 124 7.06 19.17 -7.11
CA ARG A 124 6.76 19.98 -8.29
C ARG A 124 7.74 19.70 -9.42
N SER A 125 7.22 19.51 -10.62
CA SER A 125 7.98 19.61 -11.85
C SER A 125 7.61 20.90 -12.58
N THR A 126 8.56 21.49 -13.30
CA THR A 126 8.34 22.63 -14.22
C THR A 126 8.74 22.30 -15.66
N ASN A 127 9.00 21.02 -15.93
CA ASN A 127 9.47 20.50 -17.22
C ASN A 127 8.75 19.20 -17.60
N GLY A 128 7.46 19.13 -17.27
CA GLY A 128 6.58 18.04 -17.65
C GLY A 128 6.96 16.67 -17.06
N GLY A 129 7.54 16.65 -15.86
CA GLY A 129 7.92 15.46 -15.11
C GLY A 129 9.34 14.94 -15.38
N SER A 130 10.20 15.71 -16.06
CA SER A 130 11.59 15.28 -16.30
C SER A 130 12.48 15.38 -15.05
N SER A 131 12.15 16.29 -14.14
CA SER A 131 12.74 16.41 -12.80
C SER A 131 11.72 16.95 -11.81
N TRP A 132 11.96 16.71 -10.52
CA TRP A 132 11.04 17.08 -9.44
C TRP A 132 11.79 17.72 -8.28
N ASP A 133 11.22 18.81 -7.76
CA ASP A 133 11.65 19.48 -6.55
C ASP A 133 10.71 19.12 -5.40
N LEU A 134 11.24 18.85 -4.21
CA LEU A 134 10.46 18.71 -2.99
C LEU A 134 10.04 20.11 -2.50
N MET A 135 8.76 20.27 -2.21
CA MET A 135 8.10 21.55 -1.91
C MET A 135 7.53 21.60 -0.48
N GLY A 136 7.96 20.68 0.39
CA GLY A 136 7.55 20.55 1.79
C GLY A 136 6.59 19.37 2.05
N PHE A 137 6.05 19.32 3.26
CA PHE A 137 5.09 18.34 3.76
C PHE A 137 5.67 16.93 4.00
N GLU A 138 6.93 16.84 4.37
CA GLU A 138 7.63 15.56 4.58
C GLU A 138 6.99 14.69 5.67
N ASP A 139 6.29 15.28 6.64
CA ASP A 139 5.58 14.62 7.74
C ASP A 139 4.06 14.51 7.47
N SER A 140 3.62 14.76 6.24
CA SER A 140 2.18 14.69 5.94
C SER A 140 1.66 13.27 5.79
N GLU A 141 2.53 12.33 5.40
CA GLU A 141 2.25 11.00 4.85
C GLU A 141 1.24 10.93 3.69
N ARG A 142 0.26 11.83 3.56
CA ARG A 142 -0.87 11.79 2.62
C ARG A 142 -1.35 13.19 2.26
N ILE A 143 -1.22 13.52 0.99
CA ILE A 143 -1.81 14.71 0.37
C ILE A 143 -3.03 14.29 -0.45
N ALA A 144 -4.22 14.75 -0.05
CA ALA A 144 -5.49 14.35 -0.64
C ALA A 144 -5.88 15.18 -1.85
N ASP A 145 -5.61 16.48 -1.83
CA ASP A 145 -5.88 17.34 -2.98
C ASP A 145 -4.89 18.49 -3.13
N ILE A 146 -4.76 18.99 -4.34
CA ILE A 146 -3.95 20.13 -4.74
C ILE A 146 -4.76 20.94 -5.74
N VAL A 147 -5.07 22.18 -5.39
CA VAL A 147 -5.80 23.13 -6.25
C VAL A 147 -4.86 24.27 -6.62
N VAL A 148 -4.63 24.46 -7.93
CA VAL A 148 -3.89 25.61 -8.45
C VAL A 148 -4.89 26.68 -8.88
N HIS A 149 -4.71 27.91 -8.42
CA HIS A 149 -5.58 29.01 -8.77
C HIS A 149 -5.59 29.22 -10.30
N PRO A 150 -6.76 29.29 -10.96
CA PRO A 150 -6.87 29.21 -12.42
C PRO A 150 -6.14 30.35 -13.15
N GLU A 151 -6.12 31.54 -12.54
CA GLU A 151 -5.51 32.74 -13.13
C GLU A 151 -4.13 33.11 -12.54
N ASN A 152 -3.65 32.41 -11.51
CA ASN A 152 -2.41 32.77 -10.81
C ASN A 152 -1.69 31.55 -10.23
N SER A 153 -0.76 31.02 -11.00
CA SER A 153 0.10 29.88 -10.65
C SER A 153 0.93 30.02 -9.38
N ASN A 154 1.04 31.21 -8.78
CA ASN A 154 1.70 31.37 -7.48
C ASN A 154 0.79 31.05 -6.29
N ILE A 155 -0.52 30.99 -6.51
CA ILE A 155 -1.51 30.65 -5.50
C ILE A 155 -1.88 29.18 -5.65
N ILE A 156 -1.47 28.37 -4.68
CA ILE A 156 -1.78 26.95 -4.60
C ILE A 156 -2.36 26.66 -3.23
N TYR A 157 -3.34 25.75 -3.21
CA TYR A 157 -3.93 25.20 -2.01
C TYR A 157 -3.66 23.70 -1.94
N VAL A 158 -3.38 23.19 -0.75
CA VAL A 158 -3.08 21.76 -0.52
C VAL A 158 -3.93 21.25 0.62
N ALA A 159 -4.70 20.20 0.35
CA ALA A 159 -5.45 19.45 1.35
C ALA A 159 -4.58 18.30 1.86
N VAL A 160 -4.12 18.44 3.11
CA VAL A 160 -3.28 17.45 3.78
C VAL A 160 -4.14 16.60 4.71
N LEU A 161 -4.17 15.30 4.44
CA LEU A 161 -4.93 14.34 5.23
C LEU A 161 -4.19 13.93 6.50
N GLY A 162 -2.87 13.77 6.42
CA GLY A 162 -2.03 13.37 7.54
C GLY A 162 -1.84 11.86 7.68
N HIS A 163 -1.20 11.49 8.80
CA HIS A 163 -0.91 10.11 9.15
C HIS A 163 -2.16 9.23 9.28
N LEU A 164 -2.02 7.94 8.95
CA LEU A 164 -3.10 6.96 9.10
C LEU A 164 -3.18 6.41 10.53
N TRP A 165 -2.02 6.09 11.10
CA TRP A 165 -1.90 5.21 12.26
C TRP A 165 -1.77 5.95 13.59
N ASP A 166 -1.30 7.20 13.55
CA ASP A 166 -1.04 8.05 14.71
C ASP A 166 -1.39 9.53 14.48
N ALA A 167 -1.44 10.30 15.57
CA ALA A 167 -1.75 11.72 15.54
C ALA A 167 -0.59 12.50 14.92
N ASN A 168 -0.90 13.52 14.13
CA ASN A 168 0.12 14.40 13.53
C ASN A 168 -0.47 15.79 13.29
N GLU A 169 0.34 16.84 13.47
CA GLU A 169 -0.10 18.24 13.32
C GLU A 169 -0.03 18.73 11.87
N GLU A 170 0.73 18.07 10.99
CA GLU A 170 0.86 18.43 9.57
C GLU A 170 -0.38 17.95 8.79
N ARG A 171 -1.54 18.51 9.13
CA ARG A 171 -2.86 18.25 8.55
C ARG A 171 -3.61 19.54 8.25
N GLY A 172 -4.66 19.42 7.44
CA GLY A 172 -5.59 20.50 7.13
C GLY A 172 -5.31 21.15 5.78
N VAL A 173 -5.76 22.39 5.61
CA VAL A 173 -5.61 23.11 4.33
C VAL A 173 -4.48 24.12 4.45
N TYR A 174 -3.56 24.06 3.49
CA TYR A 174 -2.43 24.98 3.38
C TYR A 174 -2.56 25.82 2.11
N LYS A 175 -2.06 27.05 2.17
CA LYS A 175 -2.01 27.98 1.04
C LYS A 175 -0.59 28.51 0.88
N THR A 176 -0.17 28.65 -0.37
CA THR A 176 0.98 29.46 -0.77
C THR A 176 0.53 30.60 -1.68
N THR A 177 1.30 31.68 -1.72
CA THR A 177 1.13 32.80 -2.67
C THR A 177 2.43 33.14 -3.39
N ASP A 178 3.47 32.31 -3.22
CA ASP A 178 4.82 32.47 -3.78
C ASP A 178 5.28 31.23 -4.56
N GLY A 179 4.32 30.48 -5.12
CA GLY A 179 4.59 29.31 -5.96
C GLY A 179 5.12 28.10 -5.18
N GLY A 180 4.78 27.99 -3.89
CA GLY A 180 5.14 26.87 -3.02
C GLY A 180 6.47 27.04 -2.28
N THR A 181 7.04 28.23 -2.25
CA THR A 181 8.27 28.50 -1.48
C THR A 181 7.97 28.54 0.01
N THR A 182 6.83 29.10 0.40
CA THR A 182 6.32 29.10 1.77
C THR A 182 4.85 28.71 1.82
N TRP A 183 4.45 28.09 2.93
CA TRP A 183 3.10 27.59 3.15
C TRP A 183 2.52 28.15 4.44
N THR A 184 1.25 28.54 4.41
CA THR A 184 0.48 28.98 5.57
C THR A 184 -0.66 27.99 5.79
N ARG A 185 -0.80 27.45 7.00
CA ARG A 185 -1.96 26.63 7.39
C ARG A 185 -3.18 27.53 7.58
N ILE A 186 -4.18 27.39 6.72
CA ILE A 186 -5.36 28.26 6.66
C ILE A 186 -6.64 27.62 7.20
N LEU A 187 -6.67 26.29 7.34
CA LEU A 187 -7.72 25.56 8.03
C LEU A 187 -7.12 24.38 8.80
N TYR A 188 -7.40 24.30 10.10
CA TYR A 188 -6.94 23.25 11.00
C TYR A 188 -7.97 23.04 12.11
N ILE A 189 -8.22 21.77 12.46
CA ILE A 189 -9.16 21.38 13.51
C ILE A 189 -8.39 20.82 14.69
N ASP A 190 -7.71 19.68 14.51
CA ASP A 190 -6.87 19.02 15.49
C ASP A 190 -5.90 18.03 14.80
N GLU A 191 -5.04 17.38 15.59
CA GLU A 191 -4.03 16.40 15.17
C GLU A 191 -4.60 15.05 14.65
N ASN A 192 -5.93 14.88 14.70
CA ASN A 192 -6.66 13.70 14.27
C ASN A 192 -7.62 13.98 13.10
N THR A 193 -7.68 15.21 12.62
CA THR A 193 -8.66 15.67 11.63
C THR A 193 -7.93 16.36 10.48
N GLY A 194 -7.89 15.69 9.32
CA GLY A 194 -7.22 16.20 8.12
C GLY A 194 -8.18 16.56 7.00
N ALA A 195 -7.68 17.27 5.98
CA ALA A 195 -8.47 17.63 4.81
C ALA A 195 -8.50 16.43 3.83
N THR A 196 -9.69 15.95 3.48
CA THR A 196 -9.87 14.85 2.52
C THR A 196 -10.13 15.29 1.10
N ASP A 197 -10.59 16.53 0.94
CA ASP A 197 -11.03 17.07 -0.33
C ASP A 197 -11.04 18.59 -0.28
N LEU A 198 -10.74 19.22 -1.42
CA LEU A 198 -10.72 20.67 -1.58
C LEU A 198 -11.12 21.02 -3.01
N ASP A 199 -12.11 21.89 -3.14
CA ASP A 199 -12.57 22.37 -4.44
C ASP A 199 -12.77 23.89 -4.43
N ILE A 200 -12.76 24.49 -5.61
CA ILE A 200 -12.80 25.93 -5.85
C ILE A 200 -13.94 26.27 -6.79
N ASP A 201 -14.59 27.41 -6.56
CA ASP A 201 -15.59 27.89 -7.51
C ASP A 201 -14.89 28.33 -8.82
N PRO A 202 -15.29 27.80 -9.98
CA PRO A 202 -14.65 28.10 -11.26
C PRO A 202 -14.91 29.53 -11.75
N GLU A 203 -15.99 30.18 -11.29
CA GLU A 203 -16.36 31.54 -11.63
C GLU A 203 -15.79 32.57 -10.64
N ASN A 204 -15.57 32.16 -9.39
CA ASN A 204 -14.96 33.00 -8.36
C ASN A 204 -13.92 32.23 -7.49
N PRO A 205 -12.63 32.25 -7.90
CA PRO A 205 -11.55 31.55 -7.19
C PRO A 205 -11.30 31.96 -5.73
N ASP A 206 -11.94 33.01 -5.21
CA ASP A 206 -11.90 33.32 -3.76
C ASP A 206 -12.86 32.43 -2.95
N ILE A 207 -13.78 31.73 -3.60
CA ILE A 207 -14.70 30.78 -2.95
C ILE A 207 -14.07 29.38 -2.96
N LEU A 208 -13.87 28.83 -1.77
CA LEU A 208 -13.26 27.52 -1.56
C LEU A 208 -14.15 26.66 -0.68
N TYR A 209 -14.11 25.35 -0.90
CA TYR A 209 -14.79 24.37 -0.07
C TYR A 209 -13.83 23.28 0.38
N ALA A 210 -13.84 22.97 1.67
CA ALA A 210 -12.95 21.96 2.25
C ALA A 210 -13.75 20.94 3.07
N ALA A 211 -13.52 19.66 2.77
CA ALA A 211 -14.00 18.55 3.59
C ALA A 211 -12.90 18.14 4.58
N MET A 212 -13.22 18.20 5.86
CA MET A 212 -12.35 17.77 6.96
C MET A 212 -12.85 16.44 7.51
N TRP A 213 -11.94 15.51 7.79
CA TRP A 213 -12.26 14.15 8.21
C TRP A 213 -11.47 13.73 9.44
N SER A 214 -12.21 13.37 10.50
CA SER A 214 -11.66 12.81 11.72
C SER A 214 -11.70 11.28 11.64
N PHE A 215 -10.52 10.66 11.62
CA PHE A 215 -10.41 9.20 11.53
C PHE A 215 -9.18 8.67 12.26
N ARG A 216 -9.22 7.38 12.60
CA ARG A 216 -8.06 6.66 13.13
C ARG A 216 -8.11 5.21 12.71
N ARG A 217 -6.94 4.67 12.35
CA ARG A 217 -6.73 3.24 12.22
C ARG A 217 -5.77 2.74 13.27
N GLN A 218 -6.02 1.52 13.72
CA GLN A 218 -5.15 0.70 14.54
C GLN A 218 -4.99 -0.65 13.81
N PRO A 219 -4.00 -1.48 14.15
CA PRO A 219 -3.81 -2.76 13.47
C PRO A 219 -5.08 -3.64 13.46
N TRP A 220 -5.93 -3.53 14.48
CA TRP A 220 -7.17 -4.32 14.67
C TRP A 220 -8.48 -3.53 14.58
N THR A 221 -8.47 -2.25 14.23
CA THR A 221 -9.73 -1.46 14.11
C THR A 221 -9.56 -0.23 13.22
N PHE A 222 -10.68 0.25 12.67
CA PHE A 222 -10.80 1.50 11.96
C PHE A 222 -12.02 2.27 12.48
N ASP A 223 -11.89 3.59 12.67
CA ASP A 223 -13.00 4.47 13.04
C ASP A 223 -13.05 5.69 12.12
N SER A 224 -14.05 5.72 11.22
CA SER A 224 -14.25 6.79 10.24
C SER A 224 -14.85 8.08 10.82
N GLY A 225 -15.12 8.14 12.13
CA GLY A 225 -15.58 9.36 12.79
C GLY A 225 -14.77 9.74 14.01
N PHE A 226 -13.64 9.08 14.30
CA PHE A 226 -12.87 9.08 15.56
C PHE A 226 -13.19 10.17 16.63
N THR A 227 -12.70 11.41 16.50
CA THR A 227 -12.94 12.50 17.47
C THR A 227 -14.25 13.25 17.24
N GLY A 228 -14.91 13.05 16.10
CA GLY A 228 -16.09 13.80 15.68
C GLY A 228 -15.78 15.17 15.09
N GLY A 229 -14.52 15.45 14.75
CA GLY A 229 -14.06 16.69 14.13
C GLY A 229 -14.38 16.83 12.63
N SER A 230 -14.99 15.81 12.00
CA SER A 230 -15.33 15.86 10.57
C SER A 230 -16.33 16.98 10.27
N GLY A 231 -16.13 17.70 9.17
CA GLY A 231 -16.92 18.90 8.86
C GLY A 231 -16.71 19.39 7.42
N LEU A 232 -17.59 20.29 6.99
CA LEU A 232 -17.60 20.86 5.64
C LEU A 232 -17.57 22.37 5.81
N PHE A 233 -16.55 22.98 5.21
CA PHE A 233 -16.23 24.38 5.42
C PHE A 233 -16.23 25.13 4.09
N LYS A 234 -16.72 26.37 4.11
CA LYS A 234 -16.68 27.30 3.00
C LYS A 234 -15.82 28.51 3.37
N SER A 235 -15.01 28.98 2.43
CA SER A 235 -14.39 30.30 2.45
C SER A 235 -14.93 31.13 1.29
N THR A 236 -14.97 32.45 1.44
CA THR A 236 -15.35 33.41 0.38
C THR A 236 -14.31 34.51 0.20
N ASP A 237 -13.14 34.36 0.83
CA ASP A 237 -12.04 35.33 0.85
C ASP A 237 -10.68 34.66 0.60
N GLY A 238 -10.68 33.62 -0.23
CA GLY A 238 -9.50 32.89 -0.65
C GLY A 238 -8.83 32.12 0.48
N GLY A 239 -9.59 31.72 1.50
CA GLY A 239 -9.16 30.87 2.62
C GLY A 239 -8.75 31.63 3.88
N ALA A 240 -8.99 32.93 3.97
CA ALA A 240 -8.63 33.71 5.16
C ALA A 240 -9.60 33.47 6.32
N ASN A 241 -10.89 33.26 6.02
CA ASN A 241 -11.92 32.86 6.97
C ASN A 241 -12.71 31.67 6.45
N TRP A 242 -13.18 30.82 7.36
CA TRP A 242 -13.95 29.61 7.06
C TRP A 242 -15.21 29.52 7.93
N GLU A 243 -16.32 29.12 7.33
CA GLU A 243 -17.60 28.88 8.00
C GLU A 243 -18.10 27.45 7.77
N ASN A 244 -18.80 26.88 8.75
CA ASN A 244 -19.46 25.58 8.58
C ASN A 244 -20.76 25.76 7.77
N ILE A 245 -20.95 24.91 6.77
CA ILE A 245 -22.11 24.97 5.86
C ILE A 245 -22.99 23.70 5.97
N HIS A 246 -23.41 23.37 7.19
CA HIS A 246 -24.13 22.12 7.50
C HIS A 246 -25.66 22.20 7.41
N ASN A 247 -26.21 23.31 6.93
CA ASN A 247 -27.66 23.47 6.83
C ASN A 247 -28.28 22.41 5.89
N GLY A 248 -29.12 21.52 6.42
CA GLY A 248 -29.70 20.39 5.68
C GLY A 248 -28.90 19.07 5.76
N LEU A 249 -27.70 19.10 6.36
CA LEU A 249 -26.94 17.89 6.66
C LEU A 249 -27.41 17.19 7.95
N PRO A 250 -27.02 15.93 8.19
CA PRO A 250 -27.37 15.22 9.42
C PRO A 250 -26.79 15.89 10.67
N ASP A 251 -27.66 16.18 11.65
CA ASP A 251 -27.26 16.62 13.00
C ASP A 251 -26.78 15.41 13.84
N GLU A 252 -25.65 14.84 13.45
CA GLU A 252 -24.95 13.76 14.16
C GLU A 252 -23.45 13.73 13.79
N LYS A 253 -22.70 12.77 14.35
CA LYS A 253 -21.28 12.57 14.02
C LYS A 253 -21.13 12.23 12.54
N LEU A 254 -20.39 13.07 11.81
CA LEU A 254 -20.09 12.88 10.39
C LEU A 254 -18.76 12.13 10.21
N GLY A 255 -18.67 11.39 9.12
CA GLY A 255 -17.48 10.65 8.70
C GLY A 255 -16.79 11.32 7.52
N ARG A 256 -16.25 10.50 6.60
CA ARG A 256 -15.63 11.03 5.39
C ARG A 256 -16.67 11.73 4.52
N MET A 257 -16.27 12.88 3.99
CA MET A 257 -17.01 13.59 2.96
C MET A 257 -16.12 13.83 1.74
N ALA A 258 -16.75 13.98 0.59
CA ALA A 258 -16.09 14.42 -0.64
C ALA A 258 -17.03 15.37 -1.38
N ILE A 259 -16.47 16.37 -2.03
CA ILE A 259 -17.15 17.49 -2.63
C ILE A 259 -16.82 17.58 -4.12
N ALA A 260 -17.79 17.99 -4.92
CA ALA A 260 -17.57 18.35 -6.31
C ALA A 260 -18.43 19.56 -6.67
N VAL A 261 -17.78 20.69 -6.94
CA VAL A 261 -18.40 21.91 -7.49
C VAL A 261 -18.55 21.72 -9.00
N ALA A 262 -19.72 22.04 -9.54
CA ALA A 262 -19.96 21.87 -10.97
C ALA A 262 -19.14 22.88 -11.79
N PRO A 263 -18.26 22.45 -12.72
CA PRO A 263 -17.45 23.39 -13.52
C PRO A 263 -18.28 24.33 -14.40
N SER A 264 -19.50 23.91 -14.76
CA SER A 264 -20.43 24.70 -15.58
C SER A 264 -21.29 25.68 -14.78
N ASN A 265 -21.33 25.58 -13.45
CA ASN A 265 -22.23 26.35 -12.59
C ASN A 265 -21.82 26.26 -11.11
N GLY A 266 -21.12 27.28 -10.59
CA GLY A 266 -20.62 27.31 -9.20
C GLY A 266 -21.70 27.21 -8.11
N ASP A 267 -22.97 27.47 -8.45
CA ASP A 267 -24.09 27.30 -7.51
C ASP A 267 -24.38 25.84 -7.18
N VAL A 268 -24.02 24.91 -8.08
CA VAL A 268 -24.35 23.48 -7.97
C VAL A 268 -23.18 22.70 -7.40
N ILE A 269 -23.41 22.06 -6.25
CA ILE A 269 -22.39 21.30 -5.53
C ILE A 269 -22.95 19.95 -5.12
N TYR A 270 -22.19 18.89 -5.41
CA TYR A 270 -22.46 17.54 -4.92
C TYR A 270 -21.59 17.23 -3.70
N LEU A 271 -22.17 16.51 -2.74
CA LEU A 271 -21.50 16.13 -1.51
C LEU A 271 -21.83 14.68 -1.14
N SER A 272 -20.81 13.83 -1.03
CA SER A 272 -20.94 12.51 -0.41
C SER A 272 -20.83 12.66 1.09
N VAL A 273 -21.81 12.13 1.85
CA VAL A 273 -21.90 12.27 3.30
C VAL A 273 -21.94 10.90 3.97
N GLU A 274 -20.93 10.61 4.79
CA GLU A 274 -20.95 9.51 5.73
C GLU A 274 -21.51 9.95 7.09
N CYS A 275 -22.46 9.16 7.61
CA CYS A 275 -22.94 9.27 8.97
C CYS A 275 -23.51 7.92 9.44
N LYS A 276 -23.89 7.84 10.72
CA LYS A 276 -24.39 6.58 11.32
C LYS A 276 -25.81 6.23 10.87
N SER A 277 -26.69 7.22 10.70
CA SER A 277 -28.04 6.99 10.22
C SER A 277 -28.04 6.49 8.77
N LEU A 278 -28.47 5.24 8.56
CA LEU A 278 -28.53 4.60 7.24
C LEU A 278 -29.46 5.34 6.26
N ASP A 279 -30.51 5.97 6.78
CA ASP A 279 -31.45 6.77 6.02
C ASP A 279 -30.96 8.19 5.74
N LYS A 280 -29.86 8.63 6.37
CA LYS A 280 -29.30 9.97 6.18
C LYS A 280 -27.98 9.97 5.42
N LYS A 281 -27.14 8.95 5.57
CA LYS A 281 -25.92 8.83 4.75
C LYS A 281 -26.27 8.75 3.27
N GLY A 282 -25.45 9.35 2.40
CA GLY A 282 -25.76 9.39 0.98
C GLY A 282 -25.14 10.54 0.21
N LEU A 283 -25.69 10.77 -0.98
CA LEU A 283 -25.35 11.88 -1.85
C LEU A 283 -26.30 13.05 -1.58
N TYR A 284 -25.72 14.22 -1.42
CA TYR A 284 -26.39 15.49 -1.21
C TYR A 284 -26.09 16.46 -2.35
N LEU A 285 -27.03 17.36 -2.59
CA LEU A 285 -26.97 18.41 -3.60
C LEU A 285 -27.25 19.76 -2.94
N SER A 286 -26.46 20.76 -3.28
CA SER A 286 -26.77 22.17 -3.08
C SER A 286 -26.90 22.85 -4.44
N THR A 287 -27.81 23.81 -4.54
CA THR A 287 -27.99 24.68 -5.73
C THR A 287 -27.91 26.15 -5.36
N ASP A 288 -27.31 26.45 -4.21
CA ASP A 288 -27.17 27.78 -3.61
C ASP A 288 -25.77 27.97 -3.00
N GLN A 289 -24.75 27.41 -3.66
CA GLN A 289 -23.33 27.50 -3.27
C GLN A 289 -23.03 26.97 -1.85
N GLY A 290 -23.76 25.94 -1.40
CA GLY A 290 -23.63 25.35 -0.07
C GLY A 290 -24.46 26.04 1.01
N GLY A 291 -25.38 26.94 0.66
CA GLY A 291 -26.29 27.57 1.64
C GLY A 291 -27.26 26.59 2.29
N SER A 292 -27.70 25.57 1.54
CA SER A 292 -28.51 24.46 2.02
C SER A 292 -28.28 23.19 1.20
N TRP A 293 -28.50 22.04 1.85
CA TRP A 293 -28.29 20.72 1.27
C TRP A 293 -29.55 19.87 1.27
N GLU A 294 -29.81 19.20 0.15
CA GLU A 294 -30.85 18.20 0.00
C GLU A 294 -30.24 16.84 -0.33
N LYS A 295 -30.66 15.78 0.37
CA LYS A 295 -30.22 14.42 0.07
C LYS A 295 -30.94 13.88 -1.16
N VAL A 296 -30.21 13.58 -2.23
CA VAL A 296 -30.77 13.11 -3.51
C VAL A 296 -30.71 11.59 -3.68
N SER A 297 -29.76 10.90 -3.03
CA SER A 297 -29.66 9.43 -3.09
C SER A 297 -29.05 8.84 -1.82
N ASN A 298 -29.47 7.62 -1.47
CA ASN A 298 -28.83 6.78 -0.46
C ASN A 298 -28.69 5.31 -0.90
N ASP A 299 -28.63 5.09 -2.22
CA ASP A 299 -28.42 3.77 -2.80
C ASP A 299 -27.09 3.14 -2.35
N PHE A 300 -26.97 1.82 -2.53
CA PHE A 300 -25.77 1.09 -2.10
C PHE A 300 -24.47 1.68 -2.70
N ASN A 301 -24.41 1.91 -4.03
CA ASN A 301 -23.19 2.43 -4.67
C ASN A 301 -22.90 3.91 -4.34
N THR A 302 -23.88 4.68 -3.84
CA THR A 302 -23.63 6.05 -3.35
C THR A 302 -23.16 6.09 -1.90
N THR A 303 -23.34 4.99 -1.13
CA THR A 303 -23.09 4.94 0.33
C THR A 303 -22.09 3.89 0.78
N VAL A 304 -21.64 2.99 -0.11
CA VAL A 304 -20.70 1.91 0.23
C VAL A 304 -19.31 2.48 0.53
N ARG A 305 -18.73 2.08 1.68
CA ARG A 305 -17.37 2.40 2.15
C ARG A 305 -16.90 3.84 1.82
N PRO A 306 -17.49 4.88 2.40
CA PRO A 306 -17.10 6.26 2.09
C PRO A 306 -15.61 6.54 2.27
N PHE A 307 -14.97 5.97 3.30
CA PHE A 307 -13.52 6.09 3.51
C PHE A 307 -12.66 5.65 2.31
N TYR A 308 -13.21 4.78 1.46
CA TYR A 308 -12.53 4.15 0.33
C TYR A 308 -13.11 4.62 -1.02
N PHE A 309 -14.38 5.04 -1.08
CA PHE A 309 -15.08 5.44 -2.31
C PHE A 309 -15.94 6.70 -2.15
N SER A 310 -15.34 7.88 -2.27
CA SER A 310 -16.10 9.14 -2.17
C SER A 310 -15.89 10.12 -3.32
N ASN A 311 -14.84 9.97 -4.14
CA ASN A 311 -14.55 10.89 -5.24
C ASN A 311 -15.72 11.03 -6.23
N MET A 312 -15.95 12.24 -6.74
CA MET A 312 -17.01 12.58 -7.69
C MET A 312 -16.49 13.59 -8.70
N ILE A 313 -17.02 13.54 -9.91
CA ILE A 313 -16.75 14.53 -10.96
C ILE A 313 -18.04 14.90 -11.66
N VAL A 314 -18.23 16.20 -11.89
CA VAL A 314 -19.39 16.74 -12.62
C VAL A 314 -18.99 17.00 -14.07
N ASP A 315 -19.91 16.76 -15.01
CA ASP A 315 -19.67 17.05 -16.43
C ASP A 315 -19.37 18.54 -16.62
N PRO A 316 -18.29 18.89 -17.34
CA PRO A 316 -17.82 20.27 -17.45
C PRO A 316 -18.78 21.22 -18.19
N HIS A 317 -19.80 20.69 -18.87
CA HIS A 317 -20.79 21.48 -19.60
C HIS A 317 -22.23 21.26 -19.14
N ASN A 318 -22.45 20.37 -18.17
CA ASN A 318 -23.79 20.04 -17.70
C ASN A 318 -23.79 19.61 -16.23
N ASP A 319 -24.14 20.55 -15.36
CA ASP A 319 -24.25 20.35 -13.92
C ASP A 319 -25.24 19.25 -13.47
N SER A 320 -26.06 18.72 -14.38
CA SER A 320 -27.00 17.63 -14.11
C SER A 320 -26.40 16.24 -14.30
N ILE A 321 -25.19 16.17 -14.89
CA ILE A 321 -24.47 14.92 -15.09
C ILE A 321 -23.33 14.83 -14.07
N VAL A 322 -23.38 13.81 -13.22
CA VAL A 322 -22.36 13.54 -12.21
C VAL A 322 -21.95 12.08 -12.26
N MET A 323 -20.64 11.83 -12.20
CA MET A 323 -20.07 10.50 -12.01
C MET A 323 -19.49 10.40 -10.60
N LYS A 324 -19.68 9.24 -9.97
CA LYS A 324 -19.15 8.96 -8.63
C LYS A 324 -18.34 7.67 -8.64
N SER A 325 -17.17 7.73 -8.03
CA SER A 325 -16.31 6.61 -7.67
C SER A 325 -16.98 5.70 -6.63
N GLY A 326 -16.72 4.40 -6.71
CA GLY A 326 -17.48 3.39 -5.97
C GLY A 326 -16.81 2.02 -6.03
N TYR A 327 -17.42 1.03 -5.37
CA TYR A 327 -17.16 -0.38 -5.70
C TYR A 327 -17.39 -0.63 -7.20
N GLN A 328 -18.39 0.05 -7.77
CA GLN A 328 -18.54 0.31 -9.19
C GLN A 328 -18.73 1.81 -9.39
N ALA A 329 -18.16 2.38 -10.46
CA ALA A 329 -18.49 3.74 -10.83
C ALA A 329 -19.92 3.82 -11.34
N ILE A 330 -20.57 4.93 -10.99
CA ILE A 330 -21.95 5.20 -11.33
C ILE A 330 -22.05 6.58 -11.97
N ILE A 331 -23.02 6.75 -12.87
CA ILE A 331 -23.32 8.02 -13.52
C ILE A 331 -24.81 8.32 -13.43
N SER A 332 -25.12 9.56 -13.06
CA SER A 332 -26.45 10.16 -13.13
C SER A 332 -26.45 11.24 -14.19
N GLU A 333 -27.61 11.41 -14.85
CA GLU A 333 -27.88 12.46 -15.82
C GLU A 333 -29.06 13.35 -15.36
N ASP A 334 -29.46 13.22 -14.09
CA ASP A 334 -30.61 13.86 -13.45
C ASP A 334 -30.28 14.35 -12.03
N ARG A 335 -29.11 14.95 -11.86
CA ARG A 335 -28.64 15.57 -10.60
C ARG A 335 -28.56 14.61 -9.41
N GLY A 336 -28.19 13.36 -9.68
CA GLY A 336 -27.99 12.34 -8.65
C GLY A 336 -29.27 11.67 -8.15
N GLU A 337 -30.42 11.93 -8.76
CA GLU A 337 -31.68 11.25 -8.42
C GLU A 337 -31.64 9.78 -8.82
N ARG A 338 -31.07 9.45 -10.00
CA ARG A 338 -30.97 8.09 -10.51
C ARG A 338 -29.59 7.83 -11.09
N PHE A 339 -29.09 6.64 -10.79
CA PHE A 339 -27.79 6.18 -11.28
C PHE A 339 -27.91 4.93 -12.14
N ARG A 340 -27.05 4.85 -13.15
CA ARG A 340 -26.67 3.59 -13.78
C ARG A 340 -25.21 3.28 -13.43
N SER A 341 -24.89 1.99 -13.29
CA SER A 341 -23.49 1.56 -13.31
C SER A 341 -22.87 1.82 -14.69
N ILE A 342 -21.56 2.02 -14.71
CA ILE A 342 -20.77 1.91 -15.93
C ILE A 342 -20.66 0.46 -16.42
N ASP A 343 -19.93 0.23 -17.51
CA ASP A 343 -19.60 -1.11 -18.02
C ASP A 343 -19.05 -2.03 -16.90
N PHE A 344 -19.70 -3.17 -16.71
CA PHE A 344 -19.31 -4.18 -15.71
C PHE A 344 -18.01 -4.93 -16.05
N SER A 345 -17.43 -4.71 -17.24
CA SER A 345 -16.10 -5.22 -17.59
C SER A 345 -14.95 -4.45 -16.94
N VAL A 346 -15.22 -3.25 -16.40
CA VAL A 346 -14.27 -2.46 -15.64
C VAL A 346 -14.03 -3.10 -14.28
N HIS A 347 -12.77 -3.15 -13.86
CA HIS A 347 -12.41 -3.64 -12.53
C HIS A 347 -13.12 -2.83 -11.44
N SER A 348 -13.52 -3.48 -10.35
CA SER A 348 -14.11 -2.80 -9.19
C SER A 348 -13.13 -1.86 -8.51
N ASP A 349 -13.61 -1.11 -7.51
CA ASP A 349 -12.83 -0.20 -6.69
C ASP A 349 -12.25 0.96 -7.51
N ILE A 350 -13.12 1.91 -7.83
CA ILE A 350 -12.81 3.09 -8.64
C ILE A 350 -12.38 4.21 -7.70
N HIS A 351 -11.26 4.85 -8.01
CA HIS A 351 -10.64 5.88 -7.17
C HIS A 351 -10.65 7.26 -7.82
N ASP A 352 -10.53 7.31 -9.15
CA ASP A 352 -10.55 8.58 -9.88
C ASP A 352 -11.26 8.47 -11.23
N ILE A 353 -11.85 9.57 -11.68
CA ILE A 353 -12.61 9.67 -12.91
C ILE A 353 -12.25 11.00 -13.57
N TRP A 354 -11.90 10.96 -14.85
CA TRP A 354 -11.70 12.16 -15.65
C TRP A 354 -12.70 12.19 -16.81
N ILE A 355 -13.34 13.34 -17.01
CA ILE A 355 -14.23 13.61 -18.14
C ILE A 355 -13.57 14.66 -19.02
N ASP A 356 -13.42 14.36 -20.30
CA ASP A 356 -12.81 15.26 -21.27
C ASP A 356 -13.66 16.52 -21.49
N PRO A 357 -13.16 17.74 -21.17
CA PRO A 357 -13.90 18.97 -21.41
C PRO A 357 -14.15 19.28 -22.89
N ALA A 358 -13.34 18.77 -23.82
CA ALA A 358 -13.59 18.96 -25.25
C ALA A 358 -14.61 17.95 -25.81
N ASN A 359 -14.76 16.80 -25.16
CA ASN A 359 -15.68 15.75 -25.58
C ASN A 359 -16.13 14.88 -24.40
N THR A 360 -17.23 15.26 -23.74
CA THR A 360 -17.67 14.60 -22.49
C THR A 360 -18.19 13.15 -22.64
N LYS A 361 -18.03 12.54 -23.83
CA LYS A 361 -18.15 11.08 -24.01
C LYS A 361 -16.84 10.34 -23.77
N HIS A 362 -15.70 11.04 -23.88
CA HIS A 362 -14.39 10.52 -23.57
C HIS A 362 -14.18 10.59 -22.05
N VAL A 363 -14.04 9.43 -21.43
CA VAL A 363 -13.94 9.26 -19.98
C VAL A 363 -12.81 8.30 -19.67
N LEU A 364 -11.99 8.66 -18.69
CA LEU A 364 -11.00 7.77 -18.09
C LEU A 364 -11.45 7.43 -16.67
N VAL A 365 -11.23 6.19 -16.25
CA VAL A 365 -11.40 5.76 -14.85
C VAL A 365 -10.16 5.03 -14.36
N ALA A 366 -9.78 5.35 -13.12
CA ALA A 366 -8.70 4.74 -12.37
C ALA A 366 -9.27 3.77 -11.34
N THR A 367 -8.74 2.56 -11.29
CA THR A 367 -9.23 1.48 -10.42
C THR A 367 -8.09 0.69 -9.77
N ASP A 368 -8.43 -0.26 -8.91
CA ASP A 368 -7.51 -1.28 -8.41
C ASP A 368 -6.88 -2.15 -9.50
N GLY A 369 -7.49 -2.18 -10.70
CA GLY A 369 -7.03 -2.93 -11.88
C GLY A 369 -6.44 -2.05 -12.98
N GLY A 370 -6.08 -0.79 -12.72
CA GLY A 370 -5.42 0.09 -13.71
C GLY A 370 -6.31 1.20 -14.29
N VAL A 371 -6.04 1.56 -15.55
CA VAL A 371 -6.74 2.63 -16.26
C VAL A 371 -7.64 2.06 -17.35
N TYR A 372 -8.88 2.54 -17.40
CA TYR A 372 -9.85 2.19 -18.41
C TYR A 372 -10.36 3.45 -19.13
N GLU A 373 -10.55 3.32 -20.44
CA GLU A 373 -10.96 4.40 -21.33
C GLU A 373 -12.29 4.08 -22.01
N SER A 374 -13.19 5.06 -22.03
CA SER A 374 -14.46 5.03 -22.74
C SER A 374 -14.56 6.20 -23.71
N VAL A 375 -15.18 5.98 -24.86
CA VAL A 375 -15.52 7.03 -25.84
C VAL A 375 -17.03 7.18 -26.06
N ASP A 376 -17.82 6.56 -25.20
CA ASP A 376 -19.28 6.51 -25.26
C ASP A 376 -19.98 6.85 -23.92
N ARG A 377 -19.30 7.65 -23.09
CA ARG A 377 -19.76 8.10 -21.76
C ARG A 377 -19.97 6.92 -20.80
N GLY A 378 -18.99 6.03 -20.77
CA GLY A 378 -18.91 4.92 -19.84
C GLY A 378 -19.95 3.81 -20.05
N ARG A 379 -20.43 3.61 -21.28
CA ARG A 379 -21.27 2.45 -21.62
C ARG A 379 -20.40 1.24 -21.97
N THR A 380 -19.26 1.48 -22.59
CA THR A 380 -18.22 0.47 -22.84
C THR A 380 -16.84 1.05 -22.51
N PHE A 381 -15.94 0.18 -22.05
CA PHE A 381 -14.56 0.55 -21.71
C PHE A 381 -13.54 -0.38 -22.34
N LYS A 382 -12.32 0.15 -22.49
CA LYS A 382 -11.11 -0.59 -22.84
C LYS A 382 -10.05 -0.37 -21.78
N MET A 383 -9.45 -1.45 -21.30
CA MET A 383 -8.31 -1.40 -20.38
C MET A 383 -7.00 -1.05 -21.10
N TRP A 384 -6.16 -0.25 -20.45
CA TRP A 384 -4.75 -0.05 -20.82
C TRP A 384 -3.86 -1.17 -20.25
N MET A 385 -3.67 -2.24 -21.01
CA MET A 385 -2.88 -3.42 -20.60
C MET A 385 -1.36 -3.25 -20.80
N ASN A 386 -0.80 -2.11 -20.43
CA ASN A 386 0.62 -1.78 -20.61
C ASN A 386 1.22 -0.99 -19.43
N LEU A 387 0.53 -0.94 -18.30
CA LEU A 387 0.98 -0.31 -17.06
C LEU A 387 1.40 -1.40 -16.06
N PRO A 388 2.72 -1.63 -15.85
CA PRO A 388 3.21 -2.72 -15.02
C PRO A 388 3.32 -2.32 -13.54
N VAL A 389 2.18 -2.00 -12.92
CA VAL A 389 2.11 -1.48 -11.54
C VAL A 389 1.47 -2.44 -10.55
N SER A 390 1.63 -3.73 -10.81
CA SER A 390 1.03 -4.80 -10.03
C SER A 390 1.61 -4.87 -8.62
N GLN A 391 0.75 -5.15 -7.66
CA GLN A 391 1.02 -5.07 -6.23
C GLN A 391 1.13 -6.48 -5.62
N PHE A 392 2.31 -7.10 -5.71
CA PHE A 392 2.54 -8.44 -5.16
C PHE A 392 2.68 -8.41 -3.64
N TYR A 393 2.04 -9.39 -2.99
CA TYR A 393 2.22 -9.67 -1.57
C TYR A 393 3.39 -10.62 -1.33
N HIS A 394 3.39 -11.74 -2.06
CA HIS A 394 4.34 -12.84 -1.92
C HIS A 394 4.75 -13.36 -3.29
N VAL A 395 5.96 -13.91 -3.38
CA VAL A 395 6.49 -14.52 -4.60
C VAL A 395 7.09 -15.89 -4.32
N SER A 396 6.87 -16.83 -5.24
CA SER A 396 7.51 -18.14 -5.23
C SER A 396 7.97 -18.53 -6.63
N VAL A 397 8.82 -19.56 -6.71
CA VAL A 397 9.35 -20.06 -7.98
C VAL A 397 9.20 -21.57 -8.09
N ASP A 398 9.17 -22.07 -9.31
CA ASP A 398 9.26 -23.49 -9.60
C ASP A 398 10.64 -23.90 -10.17
N ASP A 399 10.83 -25.20 -10.43
CA ASP A 399 12.07 -25.73 -11.01
C ASP A 399 12.03 -25.94 -12.54
N ASP A 400 11.06 -25.39 -13.27
CA ASP A 400 11.03 -25.54 -14.74
C ASP A 400 12.18 -24.76 -15.40
N ILE A 401 12.40 -24.96 -16.72
CA ILE A 401 13.42 -24.25 -17.49
C ILE A 401 12.77 -23.65 -18.75
N PRO A 402 12.65 -22.31 -18.85
CA PRO A 402 12.86 -21.34 -17.77
C PRO A 402 11.88 -21.57 -16.62
N PHE A 403 12.28 -21.22 -15.39
CA PHE A 403 11.40 -21.34 -14.22
C PHE A 403 10.25 -20.35 -14.31
N ASN A 404 9.14 -20.65 -13.65
CA ASN A 404 8.02 -19.73 -13.49
C ASN A 404 8.08 -19.04 -12.12
N VAL A 405 7.62 -17.80 -12.10
CA VAL A 405 7.36 -17.03 -10.88
C VAL A 405 5.86 -17.02 -10.63
N TYR A 406 5.45 -17.30 -9.40
CA TYR A 406 4.08 -17.29 -8.92
C TYR A 406 3.94 -16.18 -7.89
N GLY A 407 2.75 -15.59 -7.79
CA GLY A 407 2.45 -14.66 -6.71
C GLY A 407 1.00 -14.21 -6.74
N GLY A 408 0.56 -13.70 -5.59
CA GLY A 408 -0.74 -13.09 -5.42
C GLY A 408 -0.67 -11.56 -5.36
N LEU A 409 -1.73 -10.91 -5.84
CA LEU A 409 -1.84 -9.48 -6.00
C LEU A 409 -2.99 -8.89 -5.18
N GLN A 410 -2.81 -7.66 -4.72
CA GLN A 410 -3.92 -6.81 -4.25
C GLN A 410 -5.03 -6.75 -5.31
N ASP A 411 -6.25 -7.15 -4.93
CA ASP A 411 -7.52 -7.18 -5.67
C ASP A 411 -7.52 -7.88 -7.05
N ASN A 412 -6.36 -8.35 -7.51
CA ASN A 412 -6.15 -8.82 -8.89
C ASN A 412 -5.88 -10.33 -8.97
N GLY A 413 -6.12 -11.08 -7.90
CA GLY A 413 -5.97 -12.54 -7.86
C GLY A 413 -4.52 -13.04 -7.86
N SER A 414 -4.36 -14.33 -8.15
CA SER A 414 -3.06 -15.02 -8.21
C SER A 414 -2.65 -15.34 -9.63
N TRP A 415 -1.35 -15.19 -9.94
CA TRP A 415 -0.81 -15.29 -11.28
C TRP A 415 0.54 -16.03 -11.30
N PHE A 416 0.90 -16.55 -12.47
CA PHE A 416 2.25 -17.00 -12.74
C PHE A 416 2.70 -16.73 -14.18
N GLY A 417 4.02 -16.60 -14.37
CA GLY A 417 4.64 -16.33 -15.66
C GLY A 417 6.11 -16.78 -15.70
N PRO A 418 6.70 -16.95 -16.88
CA PRO A 418 8.07 -17.44 -17.02
C PRO A 418 9.09 -16.37 -16.64
N SER A 419 10.21 -16.77 -16.06
CA SER A 419 11.30 -15.86 -15.70
C SER A 419 12.00 -15.26 -16.92
N ARG A 420 11.96 -15.94 -18.07
CA ARG A 420 12.43 -15.42 -19.36
C ARG A 420 11.73 -16.10 -20.52
N LYS A 421 11.69 -15.43 -21.66
CA LYS A 421 11.17 -15.99 -22.91
C LYS A 421 11.90 -15.37 -24.10
N ALA A 422 12.09 -16.15 -25.16
CA ALA A 422 12.63 -15.63 -26.42
C ALA A 422 11.70 -14.53 -26.97
N GLY A 423 12.27 -13.35 -27.24
CA GLY A 423 11.50 -12.17 -27.67
C GLY A 423 10.90 -11.32 -26.54
N GLY A 424 11.15 -11.68 -25.28
CA GLY A 424 10.58 -10.98 -24.12
C GLY A 424 9.32 -11.66 -23.58
N ILE A 425 8.96 -11.32 -22.33
CA ILE A 425 7.76 -11.81 -21.66
C ILE A 425 6.61 -10.86 -22.04
N GLY A 426 5.52 -11.39 -22.58
CA GLY A 426 4.33 -10.61 -22.92
C GLY A 426 3.16 -10.90 -21.99
N ASN A 427 2.09 -10.11 -22.10
CA ASN A 427 0.88 -10.27 -21.29
C ASN A 427 0.27 -11.68 -21.38
N ALA A 428 0.31 -12.31 -22.56
CA ALA A 428 -0.23 -13.66 -22.77
C ALA A 428 0.59 -14.78 -22.10
N ASP A 429 1.81 -14.47 -21.63
CA ASP A 429 2.64 -15.43 -20.90
C ASP A 429 2.24 -15.55 -19.42
N TRP A 430 1.59 -14.51 -18.90
CA TRP A 430 1.05 -14.49 -17.54
C TRP A 430 -0.32 -15.15 -17.50
N LYS A 431 -0.50 -16.05 -16.55
CA LYS A 431 -1.71 -16.87 -16.40
C LYS A 431 -2.28 -16.71 -15.02
N ASN A 432 -3.57 -16.38 -14.95
CA ASN A 432 -4.32 -16.36 -13.70
C ASN A 432 -4.53 -17.80 -13.20
N THR A 433 -4.35 -18.01 -11.90
CA THR A 433 -4.56 -19.30 -11.21
C THR A 433 -5.81 -19.29 -10.35
N PHE A 434 -6.06 -18.18 -9.66
CA PHE A 434 -7.20 -18.00 -8.77
C PHE A 434 -7.53 -16.51 -8.58
N GLY A 435 -8.69 -16.20 -7.98
CA GLY A 435 -9.19 -14.84 -7.75
C GLY A 435 -9.01 -14.33 -6.31
N GLY A 436 -9.72 -13.24 -5.98
CA GLY A 436 -9.62 -12.55 -4.68
C GLY A 436 -8.47 -11.55 -4.64
N ASP A 437 -8.15 -11.05 -3.45
CA ASP A 437 -6.78 -10.57 -3.17
C ASP A 437 -5.92 -11.82 -3.14
N GLY A 438 -5.03 -11.97 -4.12
CA GLY A 438 -4.07 -13.06 -4.07
C GLY A 438 -3.00 -12.76 -3.04
N PHE A 439 -2.67 -13.74 -2.19
CA PHE A 439 -1.52 -13.65 -1.30
C PHE A 439 -0.47 -14.72 -1.66
N TYR A 440 -0.32 -15.75 -0.83
CA TYR A 440 0.60 -16.85 -1.11
C TYR A 440 0.10 -17.67 -2.31
N SER A 441 0.95 -17.79 -3.34
CA SER A 441 0.70 -18.65 -4.49
C SER A 441 1.98 -19.41 -4.85
N PHE A 442 1.90 -20.73 -4.97
CA PHE A 442 3.04 -21.57 -5.31
C PHE A 442 2.60 -22.89 -5.94
N ARG A 443 3.48 -23.45 -6.77
CA ARG A 443 3.29 -24.78 -7.36
C ARG A 443 3.74 -25.87 -6.39
N HIS A 444 3.02 -26.98 -6.36
CA HIS A 444 3.44 -28.15 -5.61
C HIS A 444 4.84 -28.62 -6.09
N PRO A 445 5.80 -28.94 -5.20
CA PRO A 445 7.18 -29.30 -5.59
C PRO A 445 7.27 -30.52 -6.52
N VAL A 446 6.41 -31.54 -6.29
CA VAL A 446 6.38 -32.78 -7.08
C VAL A 446 5.27 -32.82 -8.14
N ASP A 447 3.99 -32.63 -7.79
CA ASP A 447 2.90 -32.62 -8.78
C ASP A 447 2.76 -31.26 -9.46
N LYS A 448 3.40 -31.13 -10.63
CA LYS A 448 3.41 -29.89 -11.41
C LYS A 448 2.04 -29.35 -11.83
N ASN A 449 0.97 -30.14 -11.73
CA ASN A 449 -0.38 -29.68 -12.09
C ASN A 449 -1.10 -29.03 -10.91
N ILE A 450 -0.53 -29.06 -9.72
CA ILE A 450 -1.15 -28.55 -8.49
C ILE A 450 -0.53 -27.21 -8.12
N ILE A 451 -1.41 -26.23 -7.92
CA ILE A 451 -1.07 -24.90 -7.44
C ILE A 451 -1.91 -24.63 -6.20
N PHE A 452 -1.29 -24.07 -5.17
CA PHE A 452 -1.99 -23.59 -3.99
C PHE A 452 -2.13 -22.07 -4.09
N SER A 453 -3.26 -21.53 -3.66
CA SER A 453 -3.49 -20.09 -3.66
C SER A 453 -4.32 -19.70 -2.46
N GLU A 454 -3.84 -18.68 -1.73
CA GLU A 454 -4.48 -18.08 -0.57
C GLU A 454 -5.09 -16.73 -0.94
N TYR A 455 -6.23 -16.44 -0.31
CA TYR A 455 -6.94 -15.17 -0.44
C TYR A 455 -7.70 -14.83 0.85
N GLN A 456 -8.23 -13.61 0.91
CA GLN A 456 -8.65 -12.88 2.12
C GLN A 456 -9.22 -13.75 3.26
N GLY A 457 -8.69 -13.57 4.46
CA GLY A 457 -9.24 -14.20 5.67
C GLY A 457 -8.92 -15.69 5.76
N GLY A 458 -7.75 -16.09 5.27
CA GLY A 458 -7.25 -17.46 5.34
C GLY A 458 -7.94 -18.44 4.42
N ASN A 459 -8.64 -17.97 3.37
CA ASN A 459 -9.23 -18.89 2.43
C ASN A 459 -8.12 -19.51 1.57
N LEU A 460 -8.04 -20.84 1.58
CA LEU A 460 -6.98 -21.57 0.89
C LEU A 460 -7.56 -22.58 -0.09
N VAL A 461 -7.07 -22.55 -1.33
CA VAL A 461 -7.48 -23.49 -2.37
C VAL A 461 -6.32 -24.28 -2.95
N ARG A 462 -6.61 -25.53 -3.33
CA ARG A 462 -5.80 -26.37 -4.20
C ARG A 462 -6.41 -26.35 -5.61
N TYR A 463 -5.72 -25.72 -6.55
CA TYR A 463 -6.07 -25.65 -7.96
C TYR A 463 -5.35 -26.73 -8.78
N SER A 464 -6.08 -27.41 -9.66
CA SER A 464 -5.54 -28.40 -10.59
C SER A 464 -5.56 -27.87 -12.02
N GLN A 465 -4.38 -27.58 -12.59
CA GLN A 465 -4.22 -27.14 -13.97
C GLN A 465 -4.77 -28.16 -14.99
N LYS A 466 -4.72 -29.46 -14.66
CA LYS A 466 -5.22 -30.53 -15.53
C LYS A 466 -6.74 -30.49 -15.70
N SER A 467 -7.47 -30.15 -14.63
CA SER A 467 -8.94 -30.15 -14.64
C SER A 467 -9.56 -28.76 -14.69
N GLY A 468 -8.78 -27.70 -14.41
CA GLY A 468 -9.27 -26.34 -14.26
C GLY A 468 -10.10 -26.12 -12.99
N ARG A 469 -10.05 -27.03 -12.01
CA ARG A 469 -10.88 -26.98 -10.80
C ARG A 469 -10.06 -26.62 -9.57
N ALA A 470 -10.66 -25.80 -8.70
CA ALA A 470 -10.16 -25.51 -7.36
C ALA A 470 -10.97 -26.26 -6.30
N LYS A 471 -10.29 -26.71 -5.24
CA LYS A 471 -10.89 -27.28 -4.02
C LYS A 471 -10.49 -26.41 -2.83
N ASN A 472 -11.46 -25.98 -2.03
CA ASN A 472 -11.18 -25.35 -0.74
C ASN A 472 -10.57 -26.41 0.20
N ILE A 473 -9.43 -26.07 0.79
CA ILE A 473 -8.65 -26.91 1.69
C ILE A 473 -8.30 -26.16 3.00
N GLN A 474 -9.02 -25.10 3.35
CA GLN A 474 -8.86 -24.42 4.64
C GLN A 474 -9.16 -25.41 5.79
N PRO A 475 -8.38 -25.42 6.89
CA PRO A 475 -8.71 -26.20 8.08
C PRO A 475 -10.07 -25.80 8.65
N PHE A 476 -10.90 -26.79 8.99
CA PHE A 476 -12.21 -26.57 9.61
C PHE A 476 -12.13 -26.74 11.12
N THR A 477 -12.85 -25.87 11.83
CA THR A 477 -13.09 -25.98 13.27
C THR A 477 -13.84 -27.27 13.59
N LYS A 478 -13.40 -27.99 14.61
CA LYS A 478 -14.11 -29.17 15.11
C LYS A 478 -15.24 -28.77 16.05
N GLU A 479 -16.21 -29.67 16.24
CA GLU A 479 -17.30 -29.45 17.19
C GLU A 479 -16.74 -29.18 18.60
N GLY A 480 -17.17 -28.08 19.21
CA GLY A 480 -16.71 -27.66 20.54
C GLY A 480 -15.42 -26.83 20.57
N GLU A 481 -14.76 -26.62 19.42
CA GLU A 481 -13.64 -25.67 19.30
C GLU A 481 -14.15 -24.25 19.03
N GLU A 482 -13.38 -23.26 19.44
CA GLU A 482 -13.61 -21.87 19.05
C GLU A 482 -13.43 -21.67 17.54
N LYS A 483 -14.00 -20.58 17.01
CA LYS A 483 -13.79 -20.22 15.61
C LYS A 483 -12.32 -19.86 15.37
N TYR A 484 -11.72 -20.45 14.34
CA TYR A 484 -10.36 -20.07 13.94
C TYR A 484 -10.31 -18.62 13.43
N ARG A 485 -9.27 -17.91 13.84
CA ARG A 485 -8.97 -16.54 13.43
C ARG A 485 -7.83 -16.59 12.42
N PHE A 486 -8.11 -16.12 11.22
CA PHE A 486 -7.11 -16.05 10.15
C PHE A 486 -6.80 -14.59 9.86
N ASN A 487 -5.53 -14.30 9.57
CA ASN A 487 -5.13 -13.00 9.07
C ASN A 487 -5.81 -12.72 7.72
N TRP A 488 -5.87 -11.45 7.33
CA TRP A 488 -6.20 -11.06 5.96
C TRP A 488 -5.27 -11.73 4.95
N ASN A 489 -3.98 -11.78 5.27
CA ASN A 489 -2.88 -12.39 4.51
C ASN A 489 -2.31 -13.56 5.34
N ALA A 490 -2.98 -14.72 5.33
CA ALA A 490 -2.64 -15.83 6.22
C ALA A 490 -1.42 -16.62 5.70
N PRO A 491 -0.43 -16.94 6.56
CA PRO A 491 0.82 -17.52 6.11
C PRO A 491 0.69 -18.97 5.69
N ILE A 492 1.33 -19.29 4.58
CA ILE A 492 1.60 -20.66 4.14
C ILE A 492 3.10 -20.87 4.04
N HIS A 493 3.57 -22.02 4.50
CA HIS A 493 4.97 -22.43 4.34
C HIS A 493 5.04 -23.83 3.71
N ILE A 494 5.83 -23.98 2.65
CA ILE A 494 6.17 -25.27 2.06
C ILE A 494 7.48 -25.77 2.60
N SER A 495 7.47 -26.99 3.08
CA SER A 495 8.62 -27.57 3.75
C SER A 495 9.80 -27.73 2.78
N PRO A 496 11.01 -27.23 3.13
CA PRO A 496 12.22 -27.55 2.40
C PRO A 496 12.68 -29.01 2.62
N ASN A 497 12.15 -29.69 3.65
CA ASN A 497 12.59 -31.02 4.06
C ASN A 497 11.65 -32.14 3.58
N ASN A 498 10.39 -31.82 3.26
CA ASN A 498 9.41 -32.79 2.77
C ASN A 498 8.49 -32.17 1.69
N PRO A 499 8.53 -32.64 0.43
CA PRO A 499 7.80 -32.02 -0.67
C PRO A 499 6.27 -32.12 -0.59
N ASN A 500 5.71 -32.95 0.30
CA ASN A 500 4.27 -33.05 0.53
C ASN A 500 3.80 -32.27 1.75
N ARG A 501 4.73 -31.72 2.55
CA ARG A 501 4.42 -31.02 3.78
C ARG A 501 4.15 -29.54 3.52
N MET A 502 3.02 -29.07 4.02
CA MET A 502 2.62 -27.67 4.02
C MET A 502 2.13 -27.27 5.41
N TYR A 503 2.49 -26.06 5.84
CA TYR A 503 1.99 -25.44 7.05
C TYR A 503 1.03 -24.30 6.73
N PHE A 504 0.05 -24.08 7.59
CA PHE A 504 -0.90 -22.98 7.47
C PHE A 504 -1.24 -22.38 8.84
N GLY A 505 -1.26 -21.04 8.92
CA GLY A 505 -1.43 -20.31 10.18
C GLY A 505 -2.82 -19.69 10.36
N SER A 506 -3.46 -19.98 11.49
CA SER A 506 -4.53 -19.18 12.10
C SER A 506 -3.97 -18.51 13.37
N GLN A 507 -4.70 -18.42 14.48
CA GLN A 507 -4.08 -18.38 15.81
C GLN A 507 -3.30 -19.66 16.18
N TYR A 508 -3.56 -20.76 15.45
CA TYR A 508 -2.92 -22.07 15.59
C TYR A 508 -2.11 -22.40 14.34
N LEU A 509 -1.05 -23.19 14.51
CA LEU A 509 -0.29 -23.76 13.40
C LEU A 509 -0.84 -25.14 13.02
N PHE A 510 -1.17 -25.31 11.74
CA PHE A 510 -1.58 -26.58 11.16
C PHE A 510 -0.53 -27.10 10.19
N VAL A 511 -0.43 -28.43 10.09
CA VAL A 511 0.39 -29.13 9.10
C VAL A 511 -0.46 -30.13 8.31
N THR A 512 -0.21 -30.23 7.01
CA THR A 512 -0.75 -31.26 6.11
C THR A 512 0.40 -31.98 5.42
N GLU A 513 0.19 -33.26 5.11
CA GLU A 513 1.09 -34.13 4.35
C GLU A 513 0.39 -34.72 3.10
N ASP A 514 -0.86 -34.32 2.87
CA ASP A 514 -1.76 -34.85 1.84
C ASP A 514 -2.38 -33.72 0.99
N MET A 515 -1.60 -32.66 0.78
CA MET A 515 -1.97 -31.51 -0.04
C MET A 515 -3.26 -30.81 0.45
N GLY A 516 -3.47 -30.76 1.77
CA GLY A 516 -4.62 -30.09 2.40
C GLY A 516 -5.92 -30.90 2.39
N ASP A 517 -5.88 -32.20 2.10
CA ASP A 517 -7.05 -33.06 2.27
C ASP A 517 -7.36 -33.32 3.75
N SER A 518 -6.33 -33.28 4.62
CA SER A 518 -6.46 -33.25 6.07
C SER A 518 -5.41 -32.35 6.74
N TRP A 519 -5.72 -31.87 7.94
CA TRP A 519 -4.87 -30.97 8.72
C TRP A 519 -4.71 -31.47 10.16
N LYS A 520 -3.48 -31.40 10.68
CA LYS A 520 -3.13 -31.65 12.07
C LYS A 520 -2.71 -30.33 12.73
N ARG A 521 -3.37 -29.95 13.82
CA ARG A 521 -2.91 -28.86 14.69
C ARG A 521 -1.65 -29.28 15.44
N ILE A 522 -0.60 -28.46 15.41
CA ILE A 522 0.71 -28.73 16.04
C ILE A 522 1.16 -27.59 16.97
N SER A 523 0.24 -26.76 17.43
CA SER A 523 0.53 -25.71 18.41
C SER A 523 -0.67 -25.45 19.33
N PRO A 524 -0.44 -24.82 20.50
CA PRO A 524 -1.47 -24.04 21.19
C PRO A 524 -1.77 -22.74 20.41
N ASP A 525 -2.61 -21.86 20.96
CA ASP A 525 -2.73 -20.50 20.45
C ASP A 525 -1.38 -19.80 20.62
N LEU A 526 -0.79 -19.33 19.52
CA LEU A 526 0.53 -18.70 19.52
C LEU A 526 0.47 -17.17 19.64
N THR A 527 -0.72 -16.62 19.86
CA THR A 527 -1.00 -15.18 19.86
C THR A 527 -1.17 -14.68 21.30
N THR A 528 -1.35 -13.39 21.51
CA THR A 528 -1.69 -12.83 22.83
C THR A 528 -3.14 -13.13 23.22
N ASP A 529 -3.97 -13.60 22.28
CA ASP A 529 -5.40 -13.88 22.44
C ASP A 529 -6.16 -12.72 23.12
N ASP A 530 -5.81 -11.47 22.78
CA ASP A 530 -6.37 -10.28 23.42
C ASP A 530 -7.81 -10.05 22.92
N PRO A 531 -8.85 -10.20 23.77
CA PRO A 531 -10.25 -10.05 23.34
C PRO A 531 -10.60 -8.63 22.90
N GLU A 532 -9.86 -7.61 23.36
CA GLU A 532 -10.08 -6.22 22.94
C GLU A 532 -9.65 -5.98 21.49
N LYS A 533 -8.71 -6.77 20.99
CA LYS A 533 -8.25 -6.75 19.60
C LYS A 533 -9.03 -7.71 18.68
N GLN A 534 -9.99 -8.44 19.21
CA GLN A 534 -10.85 -9.39 18.48
C GLN A 534 -12.28 -8.85 18.28
N LYS A 535 -12.39 -7.54 18.03
CA LYS A 535 -13.65 -6.80 17.86
C LYS A 535 -13.86 -6.25 16.44
N GLN A 536 -13.24 -6.87 15.44
CA GLN A 536 -13.30 -6.45 14.04
C GLN A 536 -14.72 -6.31 13.47
N HIS A 537 -15.72 -7.00 14.04
CA HIS A 537 -17.13 -6.84 13.65
C HIS A 537 -17.71 -5.46 13.99
N LEU A 538 -17.00 -4.66 14.80
CA LEU A 538 -17.31 -3.27 15.14
C LEU A 538 -16.43 -2.27 14.36
N SER A 539 -15.46 -2.76 13.57
CA SER A 539 -14.56 -1.91 12.78
C SER A 539 -15.35 -1.13 11.73
N GLY A 540 -14.93 0.10 11.46
CA GLY A 540 -15.56 1.05 10.54
C GLY A 540 -16.09 2.32 11.23
N GLY A 541 -16.43 2.22 12.52
CA GLY A 541 -16.99 3.34 13.28
C GLY A 541 -18.40 3.70 12.82
N LEU A 542 -18.50 4.67 11.90
CA LEU A 542 -19.78 5.16 11.36
C LEU A 542 -20.36 4.23 10.28
N SER A 543 -19.50 3.69 9.41
CA SER A 543 -19.85 2.67 8.42
C SER A 543 -19.09 1.38 8.72
N ILE A 544 -19.76 0.38 9.26
CA ILE A 544 -19.13 -0.92 9.57
C ILE A 544 -18.51 -1.54 8.31
N ASP A 545 -17.22 -1.88 8.39
CA ASP A 545 -16.49 -2.68 7.40
C ASP A 545 -15.91 -3.92 8.09
N ASN A 546 -16.51 -5.07 7.82
CA ASN A 546 -16.03 -6.36 8.31
C ASN A 546 -15.52 -7.20 7.14
N SER A 547 -14.41 -6.74 6.58
CA SER A 547 -13.76 -7.37 5.44
C SER A 547 -12.80 -8.50 5.84
N THR A 548 -12.44 -8.63 7.13
CA THR A 548 -11.34 -9.44 7.70
C THR A 548 -9.96 -8.78 7.73
N ALA A 549 -9.82 -7.56 7.20
CA ALA A 549 -8.55 -6.82 7.23
C ALA A 549 -8.11 -6.33 8.60
N GLU A 550 -9.05 -6.23 9.53
CA GLU A 550 -8.82 -5.88 10.92
C GLU A 550 -8.83 -7.13 11.83
N ASN A 551 -8.84 -8.34 11.26
CA ASN A 551 -8.55 -9.54 12.04
C ASN A 551 -7.14 -9.41 12.62
N HIS A 552 -7.01 -9.74 13.90
CA HIS A 552 -5.78 -9.63 14.67
C HIS A 552 -5.68 -10.80 15.65
N CYS A 553 -4.54 -10.93 16.33
CA CYS A 553 -4.20 -12.07 17.17
C CYS A 553 -4.21 -13.33 16.30
N THR A 554 -3.37 -13.30 15.27
CA THR A 554 -3.17 -14.37 14.27
C THR A 554 -1.68 -14.55 13.93
N ILE A 555 -1.31 -15.77 13.55
CA ILE A 555 0.02 -16.05 12.98
C ILE A 555 0.08 -15.38 11.60
N TYR A 556 1.14 -14.63 11.35
CA TYR A 556 1.38 -13.88 10.11
C TYR A 556 2.55 -14.42 9.28
N THR A 557 3.52 -15.09 9.91
CA THR A 557 4.67 -15.65 9.22
C THR A 557 5.09 -17.00 9.81
N ILE A 558 5.55 -17.92 8.97
CA ILE A 558 5.96 -19.28 9.33
C ILE A 558 7.26 -19.61 8.61
N ALA A 559 8.22 -20.19 9.33
CA ALA A 559 9.45 -20.70 8.73
C ALA A 559 9.87 -22.04 9.34
N GLU A 560 10.05 -23.07 8.52
CA GLU A 560 10.74 -24.30 8.90
C GLU A 560 12.25 -24.13 8.67
N SER A 561 13.07 -24.72 9.55
CA SER A 561 14.52 -24.74 9.35
C SER A 561 14.87 -25.60 8.14
N LYS A 562 15.71 -25.05 7.25
CA LYS A 562 16.26 -25.76 6.08
C LYS A 562 17.23 -26.90 6.47
N LYS A 563 17.57 -27.04 7.75
CA LYS A 563 18.54 -28.02 8.27
C LYS A 563 17.96 -29.04 9.25
N ASP A 564 16.83 -28.74 9.86
CA ASP A 564 16.18 -29.62 10.82
C ASP A 564 14.66 -29.42 10.77
N GLU A 565 13.94 -30.44 10.31
CA GLU A 565 12.48 -30.38 10.16
C GLU A 565 11.71 -30.24 11.48
N ASN A 566 12.37 -30.49 12.62
CA ASN A 566 11.76 -30.32 13.93
C ASN A 566 11.79 -28.86 14.41
N ILE A 567 12.59 -28.01 13.75
CA ILE A 567 12.72 -26.60 14.10
C ILE A 567 11.77 -25.78 13.25
N ILE A 568 10.74 -25.21 13.88
CA ILE A 568 9.71 -24.39 13.22
C ILE A 568 9.55 -23.09 14.00
N TRP A 569 9.47 -21.99 13.27
CA TRP A 569 9.23 -20.65 13.77
C TRP A 569 7.85 -20.15 13.34
N ALA A 570 7.20 -19.40 14.22
CA ALA A 570 5.94 -18.71 13.94
C ALA A 570 6.00 -17.29 14.51
N GLY A 571 5.62 -16.31 13.70
CA GLY A 571 5.50 -14.90 14.09
C GLY A 571 4.07 -14.41 13.94
N THR A 572 3.61 -13.54 14.83
CA THR A 572 2.22 -13.07 14.88
C THR A 572 2.07 -11.57 14.63
N ASP A 573 0.84 -11.16 14.32
CA ASP A 573 0.44 -9.75 14.17
C ASP A 573 0.36 -8.95 15.48
N ASP A 574 0.38 -9.65 16.61
CA ASP A 574 0.44 -9.09 17.95
C ASP A 574 1.82 -9.18 18.63
N GLY A 575 2.87 -9.57 17.88
CA GLY A 575 4.27 -9.45 18.28
C GLY A 575 4.85 -10.61 19.09
N ASN A 576 4.19 -11.77 19.09
CA ASN A 576 4.83 -13.01 19.52
C ASN A 576 5.73 -13.58 18.42
N LEU A 577 6.93 -13.99 18.81
CA LEU A 577 7.85 -14.76 17.97
C LEU A 577 8.16 -16.06 18.71
N GLN A 578 7.73 -17.19 18.15
CA GLN A 578 7.82 -18.48 18.83
C GLN A 578 8.59 -19.50 18.01
N VAL A 579 9.32 -20.37 18.72
CA VAL A 579 10.09 -21.47 18.12
C VAL A 579 9.78 -22.79 18.83
N THR A 580 9.69 -23.86 18.05
CA THR A 580 9.73 -25.25 18.51
C THR A 580 10.97 -25.92 17.93
N ASP A 581 11.58 -26.84 18.65
CA ASP A 581 12.70 -27.68 18.19
C ASP A 581 12.36 -29.19 18.24
N ASN A 582 11.08 -29.51 18.41
CA ASN A 582 10.58 -30.86 18.57
C ASN A 582 9.32 -31.15 17.74
N GLY A 583 9.18 -30.47 16.59
CA GLY A 583 8.10 -30.70 15.63
C GLY A 583 6.73 -30.22 16.12
N GLY A 584 6.70 -29.21 16.98
CA GLY A 584 5.47 -28.59 17.49
C GLY A 584 4.90 -29.21 18.77
N ASN A 585 5.63 -30.10 19.45
CA ASN A 585 5.16 -30.66 20.73
C ASN A 585 5.21 -29.63 21.87
N SER A 586 6.18 -28.72 21.83
CA SER A 586 6.26 -27.54 22.72
C SER A 586 6.82 -26.34 21.99
N TRP A 587 6.40 -25.14 22.42
CA TRP A 587 6.77 -23.86 21.84
C TRP A 587 7.34 -22.91 22.89
N THR A 588 8.35 -22.14 22.52
CA THR A 588 8.97 -21.11 23.37
C THR A 588 8.81 -19.76 22.70
N ASN A 589 8.20 -18.80 23.39
CA ASN A 589 8.15 -17.41 22.93
C ASN A 589 9.47 -16.71 23.26
N VAL A 590 10.11 -16.16 22.23
CA VAL A 590 11.45 -15.55 22.28
C VAL A 590 11.43 -14.07 21.92
N SER A 591 10.27 -13.46 21.65
CA SER A 591 10.18 -12.02 21.34
C SER A 591 10.66 -11.14 22.49
N ILE A 592 10.48 -11.56 23.74
CA ILE A 592 10.93 -10.85 24.94
C ILE A 592 12.46 -10.70 25.03
N ASN A 593 13.21 -11.52 24.29
CA ASN A 593 14.68 -11.48 24.26
C ASN A 593 15.22 -10.51 23.21
N VAL A 594 14.36 -9.95 22.34
CA VAL A 594 14.78 -9.02 21.29
C VAL A 594 15.03 -7.65 21.92
N PRO A 595 16.26 -7.11 21.87
CA PRO A 595 16.57 -5.83 22.49
C PRO A 595 15.93 -4.67 21.72
N ASP A 596 15.46 -3.66 22.46
CA ASP A 596 14.97 -2.39 21.92
C ASP A 596 13.79 -2.50 20.93
N LEU A 597 13.11 -3.66 20.90
CA LEU A 597 11.90 -3.86 20.10
C LEU A 597 10.67 -3.38 20.89
N PRO A 598 9.84 -2.48 20.35
CA PRO A 598 8.59 -2.09 21.00
C PRO A 598 7.68 -3.30 21.23
N ALA A 599 7.01 -3.34 22.39
CA ALA A 599 6.08 -4.42 22.70
C ALA A 599 4.96 -4.51 21.66
N ASN A 600 4.54 -5.72 21.31
CA ASN A 600 3.49 -6.02 20.33
C ASN A 600 3.80 -5.56 18.89
N THR A 601 5.08 -5.44 18.52
CA THR A 601 5.47 -5.12 17.13
C THR A 601 5.25 -6.33 16.22
N TRP A 602 4.60 -6.12 15.08
CA TRP A 602 4.23 -7.19 14.14
C TRP A 602 5.48 -7.92 13.62
N VAL A 603 5.51 -9.25 13.71
CA VAL A 603 6.57 -10.06 13.08
C VAL A 603 6.30 -10.19 11.58
N THR A 604 7.03 -9.48 10.73
CA THR A 604 6.75 -9.44 9.28
C THR A 604 7.37 -10.58 8.51
N PHE A 605 8.57 -11.01 8.89
CA PHE A 605 9.31 -12.00 8.12
C PHE A 605 10.25 -12.83 8.99
N ILE A 606 10.39 -14.13 8.67
CA ILE A 606 11.37 -15.02 9.30
C ILE A 606 12.12 -15.78 8.21
N GLU A 607 13.44 -15.66 8.19
CA GLU A 607 14.35 -16.40 7.31
C GLU A 607 15.22 -17.35 8.15
N THR A 608 15.04 -18.65 7.94
CA THR A 608 15.91 -19.67 8.55
C THR A 608 17.19 -19.84 7.73
N SER A 609 18.33 -19.96 8.41
CA SER A 609 19.62 -19.99 7.73
C SER A 609 19.79 -21.23 6.86
N SER A 610 20.43 -21.02 5.70
CA SER A 610 20.85 -22.09 4.79
C SER A 610 22.10 -22.83 5.29
N TYR A 611 22.71 -22.37 6.38
CA TYR A 611 24.01 -22.85 6.86
C TYR A 611 23.99 -23.43 8.27
N ASP A 612 23.12 -22.93 9.15
CA ASP A 612 23.04 -23.36 10.55
C ASP A 612 21.58 -23.52 11.00
N ALA A 613 21.27 -24.64 11.66
CA ALA A 613 19.91 -24.97 12.03
C ALA A 613 19.31 -24.05 13.11
N LYS A 614 20.16 -23.35 13.87
CA LYS A 614 19.77 -22.49 15.00
C LYS A 614 19.77 -21.00 14.65
N THR A 615 20.22 -20.66 13.44
CA THR A 615 20.34 -19.29 12.98
C THR A 615 19.07 -18.87 12.24
N ALA A 616 18.54 -17.70 12.61
CA ALA A 616 17.41 -17.07 11.95
C ALA A 616 17.59 -15.56 11.86
N TYR A 617 17.03 -14.96 10.80
CA TYR A 617 16.91 -13.52 10.62
C TYR A 617 15.43 -13.15 10.66
N VAL A 618 15.08 -12.10 11.38
CA VAL A 618 13.68 -11.71 11.60
C VAL A 618 13.52 -10.22 11.39
N THR A 619 12.46 -9.84 10.67
CA THR A 619 12.03 -8.44 10.55
C THR A 619 10.75 -8.20 11.35
N PHE A 620 10.63 -7.00 11.91
CA PHE A 620 9.45 -6.53 12.62
C PHE A 620 9.00 -5.19 12.04
N ASP A 621 7.72 -4.88 12.20
CA ASP A 621 7.10 -3.69 11.63
C ASP A 621 6.14 -3.02 12.61
N ASP A 622 6.44 -1.76 12.95
CA ASP A 622 5.67 -0.96 13.89
C ASP A 622 4.98 0.25 13.26
N HIS A 623 5.00 0.37 11.92
CA HIS A 623 4.46 1.57 11.25
C HIS A 623 2.96 1.76 11.50
N ARG A 624 2.25 0.66 11.79
CA ARG A 624 0.81 0.67 12.11
C ARG A 624 0.49 1.26 13.47
N ARG A 625 1.50 1.75 14.19
CA ARG A 625 1.39 2.58 15.40
C ARG A 625 2.18 3.89 15.28
N GLY A 626 2.54 4.31 14.06
CA GLY A 626 3.25 5.56 13.78
C GLY A 626 4.78 5.45 13.85
N ASN A 627 5.34 4.25 14.02
CA ASN A 627 6.78 4.04 14.16
C ASN A 627 7.38 3.44 12.87
N ILE A 628 8.10 4.27 12.11
CA ILE A 628 8.70 3.89 10.82
C ILE A 628 10.12 3.32 10.94
N GLU A 629 10.61 3.06 12.15
CA GLU A 629 11.95 2.52 12.39
C GLU A 629 12.14 1.14 11.75
N THR A 630 13.38 0.88 11.31
CA THR A 630 13.77 -0.41 10.74
C THR A 630 14.11 -1.40 11.84
N TYR A 631 13.31 -2.45 12.00
CA TYR A 631 13.60 -3.55 12.90
C TYR A 631 13.99 -4.81 12.13
N ILE A 632 15.29 -5.15 12.18
CA ILE A 632 15.85 -6.40 11.63
C ILE A 632 16.87 -6.98 12.62
N TYR A 633 16.73 -8.26 12.93
CA TYR A 633 17.56 -8.93 13.93
C TYR A 633 18.03 -10.30 13.46
N LYS A 634 19.15 -10.74 14.04
CA LYS A 634 19.72 -12.08 13.88
C LYS A 634 19.83 -12.79 15.22
N THR A 635 19.54 -14.08 15.24
CA THR A 635 19.87 -15.00 16.32
C THR A 635 20.69 -16.18 15.78
N THR A 636 21.50 -16.80 16.64
CA THR A 636 22.26 -18.04 16.32
C THR A 636 22.03 -19.14 17.35
N ASP A 637 21.07 -18.97 18.26
CA ASP A 637 20.84 -19.86 19.41
C ASP A 637 19.35 -20.13 19.67
N LEU A 638 18.55 -20.12 18.60
CA LEU A 638 17.09 -20.28 18.66
C LEU A 638 16.38 -19.16 19.44
N GLY A 639 16.85 -17.92 19.31
CA GLY A 639 16.20 -16.73 19.85
C GLY A 639 16.46 -16.49 21.34
N GLN A 640 17.45 -17.15 21.93
CA GLN A 640 17.87 -16.86 23.31
C GLN A 640 18.62 -15.52 23.35
N THR A 641 19.40 -15.21 22.32
CA THR A 641 20.07 -13.92 22.13
C THR A 641 19.86 -13.39 20.73
N TRP A 642 19.87 -12.05 20.61
CA TRP A 642 19.61 -11.33 19.37
C TRP A 642 20.63 -10.22 19.16
N THR A 643 20.97 -9.96 17.90
CA THR A 643 21.78 -8.83 17.44
C THR A 643 20.98 -8.05 16.41
N SER A 644 20.83 -6.74 16.61
CA SER A 644 20.24 -5.85 15.59
C SER A 644 21.17 -5.76 14.38
N LEU A 645 20.58 -5.80 13.19
CA LEU A 645 21.27 -5.56 11.92
C LEU A 645 20.86 -4.21 11.30
N ALA A 646 20.09 -3.38 12.03
CA ALA A 646 19.67 -2.08 11.55
C ALA A 646 20.84 -1.08 11.57
N THR A 647 20.91 -0.24 10.55
CA THR A 647 21.92 0.82 10.38
C THR A 647 21.25 2.07 9.84
N ASP A 648 21.82 3.25 10.08
CA ASP A 648 21.32 4.54 9.58
C ASP A 648 21.20 4.62 8.05
N ASP A 649 21.90 3.74 7.32
CA ASP A 649 21.83 3.64 5.85
C ASP A 649 20.51 3.05 5.33
N ILE A 650 19.70 2.41 6.19
CA ILE A 650 18.42 1.80 5.80
C ILE A 650 17.29 2.82 5.97
N GLU A 651 16.51 3.00 4.91
CA GLU A 651 15.32 3.86 4.90
C GLU A 651 14.04 3.00 4.98
N GLY A 652 13.17 3.34 5.94
CA GLY A 652 11.82 2.77 6.10
C GLY A 652 11.76 1.47 6.89
N TYR A 653 10.54 1.05 7.21
CA TYR A 653 10.28 -0.16 7.97
C TYR A 653 10.59 -1.44 7.14
N ALA A 654 11.02 -2.48 7.84
CA ALA A 654 11.48 -3.73 7.24
C ALA A 654 10.31 -4.69 6.94
N LEU A 655 10.30 -5.24 5.72
CA LEU A 655 9.21 -6.07 5.22
C LEU A 655 9.63 -7.51 4.97
N SER A 656 10.83 -7.74 4.46
CA SER A 656 11.34 -9.08 4.13
C SER A 656 12.85 -9.17 4.23
N VAL A 657 13.38 -10.36 4.53
CA VAL A 657 14.84 -10.62 4.56
C VAL A 657 15.14 -11.99 3.95
N ARG A 658 16.24 -12.10 3.20
CA ARG A 658 16.74 -13.37 2.66
C ARG A 658 18.25 -13.51 2.84
N GLU A 659 18.67 -14.72 3.20
CA GLU A 659 20.07 -15.12 3.21
C GLU A 659 20.40 -15.85 1.90
N ASP A 660 21.52 -15.49 1.27
CA ASP A 660 21.97 -16.18 0.06
C ASP A 660 22.24 -17.68 0.31
N LEU A 661 21.90 -18.50 -0.68
CA LEU A 661 21.96 -19.96 -0.58
C LEU A 661 23.36 -20.56 -0.76
N VAL A 662 24.33 -19.78 -1.26
CA VAL A 662 25.70 -20.23 -1.58
C VAL A 662 26.77 -19.43 -0.84
N LYS A 663 26.55 -18.13 -0.64
CA LYS A 663 27.47 -17.21 0.01
C LYS A 663 26.94 -16.79 1.39
N GLN A 664 27.54 -17.35 2.44
CA GLN A 664 27.34 -16.86 3.80
C GLN A 664 27.58 -15.35 3.89
N ASN A 665 26.78 -14.67 4.73
CA ASN A 665 26.84 -13.24 5.00
C ASN A 665 26.40 -12.33 3.83
N LEU A 666 25.98 -12.87 2.69
CA LEU A 666 25.25 -12.11 1.68
C LEU A 666 23.77 -12.11 2.05
N LEU A 667 23.24 -10.92 2.39
CA LEU A 667 21.85 -10.72 2.80
C LEU A 667 21.15 -9.72 1.89
N PHE A 668 19.85 -9.94 1.71
CA PHE A 668 18.95 -9.05 0.99
C PHE A 668 17.83 -8.63 1.94
N LEU A 669 17.55 -7.33 2.02
CA LEU A 669 16.51 -6.75 2.86
C LEU A 669 15.56 -5.94 1.97
N GLY A 670 14.28 -6.28 2.02
CA GLY A 670 13.21 -5.50 1.43
C GLY A 670 12.59 -4.56 2.47
N THR A 671 12.50 -3.28 2.14
CA THR A 671 11.83 -2.26 2.96
C THR A 671 10.71 -1.61 2.16
N GLU A 672 9.96 -0.72 2.82
CA GLU A 672 8.99 0.16 2.16
C GLU A 672 9.60 0.99 1.01
N PHE A 673 10.90 1.32 1.09
CA PHE A 673 11.57 2.21 0.14
C PHE A 673 12.65 1.51 -0.71
N GLY A 674 12.57 0.18 -0.85
CA GLY A 674 13.32 -0.58 -1.84
C GLY A 674 14.15 -1.73 -1.29
N LEU A 675 15.14 -2.15 -2.09
CA LEU A 675 16.04 -3.26 -1.77
C LEU A 675 17.36 -2.74 -1.19
N TYR A 676 17.81 -3.38 -0.11
CA TYR A 676 19.13 -3.22 0.49
C TYR A 676 19.90 -4.53 0.44
N VAL A 677 21.21 -4.43 0.25
CA VAL A 677 22.11 -5.58 0.17
C VAL A 677 23.26 -5.40 1.15
N SER A 678 23.56 -6.45 1.90
CA SER A 678 24.73 -6.54 2.77
C SER A 678 25.60 -7.70 2.30
N ILE A 679 26.93 -7.52 2.29
CA ILE A 679 27.90 -8.57 1.94
C ILE A 679 28.73 -9.03 3.15
N ASP A 680 28.43 -8.51 4.33
CA ASP A 680 29.14 -8.70 5.59
C ASP A 680 28.22 -9.13 6.73
N GLY A 681 27.05 -9.67 6.40
CA GLY A 681 26.16 -10.31 7.37
C GLY A 681 25.28 -9.34 8.13
N GLY A 682 25.05 -8.15 7.57
CA GLY A 682 24.20 -7.09 8.12
C GLY A 682 24.97 -6.02 8.88
N GLU A 683 26.31 -6.02 8.84
CA GLU A 683 27.12 -4.96 9.46
C GLU A 683 27.01 -3.64 8.68
N ASN A 684 26.96 -3.71 7.34
CA ASN A 684 26.73 -2.56 6.47
C ASN A 684 25.69 -2.90 5.39
N TRP A 685 24.87 -1.92 5.02
CA TRP A 685 23.83 -2.05 4.00
C TRP A 685 24.00 -1.03 2.88
N ALA A 686 23.78 -1.46 1.64
CA ALA A 686 23.76 -0.57 0.48
C ALA A 686 22.44 -0.71 -0.27
N ARG A 687 21.79 0.42 -0.53
CA ARG A 687 20.57 0.46 -1.33
C ARG A 687 20.86 0.11 -2.80
N PHE A 688 20.15 -0.88 -3.33
CA PHE A 688 20.23 -1.27 -4.74
C PHE A 688 19.35 -0.37 -5.60
N LYS A 689 19.97 0.54 -6.37
CA LYS A 689 19.27 1.53 -7.22
C LYS A 689 19.30 1.20 -8.71
N ASN A 690 19.97 0.11 -9.08
CA ASN A 690 20.26 -0.24 -10.47
C ASN A 690 19.00 -0.76 -11.18
N ASN A 691 18.20 0.15 -11.73
CA ASN A 691 16.87 -0.12 -12.30
C ASN A 691 15.87 -0.65 -11.25
N MET A 692 16.00 -0.17 -10.01
CA MET A 692 15.14 -0.52 -8.89
C MET A 692 14.66 0.77 -8.20
N PRO A 693 13.38 1.16 -8.36
CA PRO A 693 12.84 2.39 -7.77
C PRO A 693 12.65 2.27 -6.24
N LYS A 694 12.17 3.34 -5.57
CA LYS A 694 11.76 3.28 -4.14
C LYS A 694 10.46 2.48 -3.92
N ALA A 695 10.28 1.34 -4.60
CA ALA A 695 9.09 0.51 -4.44
C ALA A 695 9.23 -0.43 -3.25
N ALA A 696 8.13 -0.62 -2.50
CA ALA A 696 8.08 -1.56 -1.39
C ALA A 696 8.37 -2.99 -1.86
N VAL A 697 9.37 -3.64 -1.26
CA VAL A 697 9.75 -5.03 -1.56
C VAL A 697 9.17 -5.93 -0.45
N ARG A 698 7.97 -6.48 -0.71
CA ARG A 698 7.20 -7.21 0.32
C ARG A 698 7.65 -8.64 0.52
N ASP A 699 8.17 -9.28 -0.52
CA ASP A 699 8.73 -10.63 -0.42
C ASP A 699 9.81 -10.83 -1.49
N MET A 700 10.67 -11.81 -1.24
CA MET A 700 11.75 -12.20 -2.14
C MET A 700 11.91 -13.71 -2.13
N VAL A 701 12.42 -14.29 -3.21
CA VAL A 701 12.83 -15.70 -3.23
C VAL A 701 14.08 -15.87 -4.08
N ILE A 702 15.02 -16.69 -3.62
CA ILE A 702 16.23 -17.03 -4.38
C ILE A 702 16.00 -18.37 -5.05
N HIS A 703 16.05 -18.41 -6.38
CA HIS A 703 15.95 -19.67 -7.10
C HIS A 703 17.20 -20.53 -6.84
N PRO A 704 17.07 -21.77 -6.34
CA PRO A 704 18.21 -22.57 -5.86
C PRO A 704 19.21 -22.95 -6.95
N ARG A 705 18.74 -23.27 -8.16
CA ARG A 705 19.57 -23.58 -9.33
C ARG A 705 20.15 -22.36 -10.04
N ASP A 706 19.32 -21.36 -10.28
CA ASP A 706 19.68 -20.23 -11.16
C ASP A 706 20.32 -19.07 -10.38
N HIS A 707 20.25 -19.08 -9.04
CA HIS A 707 20.73 -18.02 -8.14
C HIS A 707 20.15 -16.64 -8.46
N ALA A 708 18.93 -16.63 -9.04
CA ALA A 708 18.17 -15.42 -9.30
C ALA A 708 17.43 -15.00 -8.02
N LEU A 709 17.67 -13.77 -7.56
CA LEU A 709 16.80 -13.10 -6.59
C LEU A 709 15.57 -12.57 -7.34
N VAL A 710 14.41 -13.14 -7.04
CA VAL A 710 13.11 -12.71 -7.53
C VAL A 710 12.47 -11.87 -6.43
N MET A 711 11.91 -10.72 -6.78
CA MET A 711 11.36 -9.75 -5.83
C MET A 711 9.89 -9.51 -6.15
N GLY A 712 9.02 -9.65 -5.16
CA GLY A 712 7.64 -9.20 -5.24
C GLY A 712 7.56 -7.75 -4.77
N THR A 713 7.33 -6.82 -5.69
CA THR A 713 7.13 -5.41 -5.33
C THR A 713 5.65 -5.08 -5.21
N HIS A 714 5.31 -4.18 -4.30
CA HIS A 714 3.94 -3.71 -4.13
C HIS A 714 3.66 -2.47 -5.00
N GLY A 715 3.77 -2.63 -6.33
CA GLY A 715 3.43 -1.58 -7.30
C GLY A 715 4.34 -1.45 -8.51
N ARG A 716 5.37 -2.30 -8.68
CA ARG A 716 6.18 -2.38 -9.92
C ARG A 716 6.26 -3.81 -10.49
N GLY A 717 5.41 -4.71 -10.02
CA GLY A 717 5.40 -6.11 -10.41
C GLY A 717 6.59 -6.88 -9.85
N ILE A 718 7.12 -7.81 -10.66
CA ILE A 718 8.29 -8.65 -10.36
C ILE A 718 9.52 -8.18 -11.12
#